data_AF-A0A1H6VPK7-F1
#
_entry.id   AF-A0A1H6VPK7-F1
#
_cell.length_a   1.000
_cell.length_b   1.000
_cell.length_c   1.000
_cell.angle_alpha   90.00
_cell.angle_beta   90.00
_cell.angle_gamma   90.00
#
_symmetry.space_group_name_H-M   'P 1'
#
loop_
_entity.id
_entity.type
_entity.pdbx_description
1 polymer ?
#
loop_
_entity_poly.entity_id
_entity_poly.type
_entity_poly.pdbx_seq_one_letter_code
_entity_poly.pdbx_strand_id
1 'polypeptide(L)'
;MSKILSSEIVSLVHHVKLNESGWWEKSIQNIIISIFGINGNTPINENDLIINFEKELKTNFDKVRIIKQFNLLKSKNVIIPISDKLYSLSEDVYTEFRASFTSQKEIEFEAEKRFNELSIKICPEFTTKQLWEELNEHLIIPLVREIGAKTYELISGENSISIEQYGQFNSFISRYKNEKTKVQSLLLNYFDFKNEYVKKYILHQLNAYFFIEATNLNQQTVEQVYTLAKSQTNLKVFVDTNFLLTLLDLHDNPSNEAAFSLLELLDEIKNRVKVKFYVLPVTILEFQNLISKFKDHLKKLKPTLNQAIAAENTDEFSGIIKKYFQKCHEKNTILNIDDYFDPYLDNFTVNIRKKGLEIQQDNMDKYSTDQRVVDDLLEQVDYRFNRNENAGKYQGLSKEEKELRKQNIYDKFNHDCQLWHYVKDKRPSYIDSTKDIINWVLTLDFSFLEYDKFKQYKNTNTQISICLHPNEFISMLQFWVPRTVKFENAILGNFRLPFLFKEVDGESEKVSIEILRAMSQYEDNEKFSSELVTEILTNKALRQKIKVSNTIEENAALIKEELFNKYEATKQLLNLEKEKKESLSEELSIVKIEIGTLSKKIDELQEKTNQKIEKELELIRKSKFQELNSKKEALGIKLEQIKSRISDYEEQIEKANVEFERASKTLSNILKATFLGEAKFKSELKDKIHSKYYDYSKYSKLNDEFRELSKEFDDLIIPKIEEKIIIYCENQNSTFFNKLNFQNIHFIPESNSNAVYIKILANPTHFGLRDRDFLTDNEIQKLKKQHSNYLILDYYCFENYLYHPENISELEIQDFDKSWYIEELIKQKTSKYDKILLKLTNSRNGYQEFKLPDNKFREKDEVVCEYLKSDEVEIFLKSFSLKTEFDKALISKFQLTTEKLSSTDWFRKKIEQILTF
;
A
#
# COMPACT_ATOMS: atom_id res chain seq x y z
N MET A 1 -42.55 -2.14 -35.02
CA MET A 1 -41.87 -3.40 -34.69
C MET A 1 -40.63 -3.07 -33.89
N SER A 2 -40.80 -3.01 -32.58
CA SER A 2 -39.80 -2.67 -31.58
C SER A 2 -38.73 -3.76 -31.55
N LYS A 3 -37.47 -3.40 -31.78
CA LYS A 3 -36.34 -4.28 -31.49
C LYS A 3 -36.19 -4.35 -29.97
N ILE A 4 -36.93 -5.28 -29.38
CA ILE A 4 -36.75 -5.78 -28.03
C ILE A 4 -35.30 -6.25 -27.93
N LEU A 5 -34.48 -5.58 -27.11
CA LEU A 5 -33.19 -6.14 -26.71
C LEU A 5 -33.50 -7.14 -25.59
N SER A 6 -33.31 -8.43 -25.87
CA SER A 6 -33.59 -9.50 -24.91
C SER A 6 -32.64 -9.41 -23.69
N SER A 7 -33.07 -9.96 -22.55
CA SER A 7 -32.25 -10.09 -21.33
C SER A 7 -30.89 -10.75 -21.60
N GLU A 8 -30.82 -11.58 -22.64
CA GLU A 8 -29.59 -12.19 -23.15
C GLU A 8 -28.56 -11.14 -23.60
N ILE A 9 -28.97 -9.98 -24.13
CA ILE A 9 -28.06 -8.90 -24.58
C ILE A 9 -27.53 -8.10 -23.38
N VAL A 10 -28.30 -7.91 -22.32
CA VAL A 10 -27.83 -7.26 -21.08
C VAL A 10 -26.84 -8.16 -20.33
N SER A 11 -27.11 -9.47 -20.28
CA SER A 11 -26.12 -10.46 -19.85
C SER A 11 -24.90 -10.46 -20.77
N LEU A 12 -25.08 -10.44 -22.10
CA LEU A 12 -23.98 -10.36 -23.07
C LEU A 12 -23.12 -9.12 -22.85
N VAL A 13 -23.68 -7.95 -22.53
CA VAL A 13 -22.92 -6.71 -22.25
C VAL A 13 -22.09 -6.85 -20.96
N HIS A 14 -22.59 -7.54 -19.93
CA HIS A 14 -21.81 -7.90 -18.75
C HIS A 14 -20.71 -8.93 -19.09
N HIS A 15 -21.01 -9.90 -19.96
CA HIS A 15 -20.08 -10.95 -20.41
C HIS A 15 -18.98 -10.44 -21.35
N VAL A 16 -19.29 -9.49 -22.23
CA VAL A 16 -18.36 -8.81 -23.14
C VAL A 16 -17.38 -7.95 -22.33
N LYS A 17 -17.83 -7.29 -21.26
CA LYS A 17 -16.99 -6.49 -20.35
C LYS A 17 -16.05 -7.33 -19.48
N LEU A 18 -16.36 -8.60 -19.19
CA LEU A 18 -15.45 -9.53 -18.51
C LEU A 18 -14.30 -9.98 -19.44
N ASN A 19 -14.54 -10.10 -20.74
CA ASN A 19 -13.53 -10.50 -21.72
C ASN A 19 -12.41 -9.45 -21.92
N GLU A 20 -12.69 -8.15 -21.72
CA GLU A 20 -11.74 -7.05 -21.97
C GLU A 20 -10.72 -6.79 -20.84
N SER A 21 -10.90 -7.37 -19.65
CA SER A 21 -10.04 -7.15 -18.47
C SER A 21 -8.95 -8.23 -18.28
N GLY A 22 -8.67 -9.05 -19.30
CA GLY A 22 -7.70 -10.15 -19.22
C GLY A 22 -8.24 -11.38 -18.46
N TRP A 23 -9.54 -11.39 -18.17
CA TRP A 23 -10.18 -12.44 -17.38
C TRP A 23 -10.28 -13.75 -18.16
N TRP A 24 -10.48 -13.71 -19.47
CA TRP A 24 -10.46 -14.91 -20.33
C TRP A 24 -9.07 -15.56 -20.30
N GLU A 25 -8.00 -14.77 -20.40
CA GLU A 25 -6.63 -15.29 -20.32
C GLU A 25 -6.36 -15.96 -18.97
N LYS A 26 -6.77 -15.33 -17.86
CA LYS A 26 -6.65 -15.89 -16.51
C LYS A 26 -7.52 -17.14 -16.31
N SER A 27 -8.68 -17.16 -16.96
CA SER A 27 -9.63 -18.27 -16.93
C SER A 27 -9.10 -19.52 -17.64
N ILE A 28 -8.58 -19.33 -18.86
CA ILE A 28 -7.94 -20.41 -19.62
C ILE A 28 -6.69 -20.92 -18.90
N GLN A 29 -5.92 -20.04 -18.28
CA GLN A 29 -4.79 -20.45 -17.44
C GLN A 29 -5.23 -21.36 -16.29
N ASN A 30 -6.33 -21.04 -15.60
CA ASN A 30 -6.86 -21.84 -14.51
C ASN A 30 -7.40 -23.21 -14.98
N ILE A 31 -8.01 -23.30 -16.17
CA ILE A 31 -8.41 -24.60 -16.74
C ILE A 31 -7.20 -25.45 -17.06
N ILE A 32 -6.16 -24.85 -17.68
CA ILE A 32 -4.91 -25.57 -17.97
C ILE A 32 -4.35 -26.13 -16.67
N ILE A 33 -4.24 -25.32 -15.61
CA ILE A 33 -3.78 -25.77 -14.28
C ILE A 33 -4.67 -26.90 -13.74
N SER A 34 -6.00 -26.78 -13.88
CA SER A 34 -6.95 -27.80 -13.39
C SER A 34 -6.80 -29.15 -14.11
N ILE A 35 -6.52 -29.15 -15.42
CA ILE A 35 -6.30 -30.39 -16.19
C ILE A 35 -5.07 -31.15 -15.68
N PHE A 36 -3.97 -30.45 -15.40
CA PHE A 36 -2.79 -31.08 -14.79
C PHE A 36 -3.07 -31.54 -13.36
N GLY A 37 -3.74 -30.71 -12.57
CA GLY A 37 -4.04 -30.97 -11.16
C GLY A 37 -4.99 -32.15 -10.92
N ILE A 38 -6.06 -32.29 -11.73
CA ILE A 38 -7.03 -33.40 -11.63
C ILE A 38 -6.37 -34.73 -12.02
N ASN A 39 -5.43 -34.71 -12.97
CA ASN A 39 -4.65 -35.88 -13.38
C ASN A 39 -3.50 -36.21 -12.42
N GLY A 40 -3.52 -35.69 -11.18
CA GLY A 40 -2.52 -35.98 -10.15
C GLY A 40 -1.13 -35.45 -10.48
N ASN A 41 -1.04 -34.38 -11.27
CA ASN A 41 0.20 -33.81 -11.82
C ASN A 41 1.02 -34.78 -12.68
N THR A 42 0.38 -35.81 -13.25
CA THR A 42 1.06 -36.71 -14.19
C THR A 42 1.51 -35.93 -15.44
N PRO A 43 2.67 -36.25 -16.04
CA PRO A 43 3.20 -35.45 -17.14
C PRO A 43 2.33 -35.56 -18.40
N ILE A 44 1.87 -34.43 -18.96
CA ILE A 44 0.97 -34.37 -20.13
C ILE A 44 1.68 -33.64 -21.28
N ASN A 45 1.47 -34.08 -22.52
CA ASN A 45 1.94 -33.37 -23.72
C ASN A 45 0.90 -32.36 -24.24
N GLU A 46 1.31 -31.50 -25.17
CA GLU A 46 0.44 -30.44 -25.72
C GLU A 46 -0.82 -30.95 -26.43
N ASN A 47 -0.73 -32.10 -27.12
CA ASN A 47 -1.87 -32.67 -27.82
C ASN A 47 -2.88 -33.25 -26.83
N ASP A 48 -2.40 -33.94 -25.80
CA ASP A 48 -3.23 -34.50 -24.74
C ASP A 48 -3.86 -33.40 -23.88
N LEU A 49 -3.18 -32.26 -23.69
CA LEU A 49 -3.78 -31.07 -23.08
C LEU A 49 -4.99 -30.58 -23.88
N ILE A 50 -4.87 -30.45 -25.21
CA ILE A 50 -5.97 -29.99 -26.08
C ILE A 50 -7.12 -31.01 -26.07
N ILE A 51 -6.83 -32.31 -26.13
CA ILE A 51 -7.86 -33.38 -26.07
C ILE A 51 -8.61 -33.35 -24.73
N ASN A 52 -7.89 -33.20 -23.61
CA ASN A 52 -8.51 -33.08 -22.29
C ASN A 52 -9.33 -31.79 -22.16
N PHE A 53 -8.87 -30.69 -22.74
CA PHE A 53 -9.58 -29.42 -22.79
C PHE A 53 -10.91 -29.53 -23.56
N GLU A 54 -10.90 -30.21 -24.73
CA GLU A 54 -12.09 -30.47 -25.55
C GLU A 54 -13.09 -31.40 -24.83
N LYS A 55 -12.59 -32.38 -24.07
CA LYS A 55 -13.41 -33.33 -23.30
C LYS A 55 -14.14 -32.67 -22.11
N GLU A 56 -13.46 -31.76 -21.40
CA GLU A 56 -14.03 -31.08 -20.21
C GLU A 56 -15.08 -30.02 -20.59
N LEU A 57 -14.88 -29.26 -21.68
CA LEU A 57 -15.71 -28.08 -21.98
C LEU A 57 -16.77 -28.29 -23.08
N LYS A 58 -16.76 -29.42 -23.80
CA LYS A 58 -17.78 -29.82 -24.80
C LYS A 58 -18.14 -28.73 -25.84
N THR A 59 -17.23 -27.81 -26.16
CA THR A 59 -17.46 -26.64 -27.04
C THR A 59 -16.26 -26.39 -27.97
N ASN A 60 -16.47 -25.59 -29.03
CA ASN A 60 -15.50 -25.39 -30.13
C ASN A 60 -14.65 -24.14 -29.85
N PHE A 61 -13.35 -24.31 -29.58
CA PHE A 61 -12.44 -23.23 -29.14
C PHE A 61 -11.33 -22.90 -30.13
N ASP A 62 -10.75 -21.70 -29.98
CA ASP A 62 -9.55 -21.28 -30.71
C ASP A 62 -8.28 -21.89 -30.11
N LYS A 63 -7.77 -22.95 -30.77
CA LYS A 63 -6.55 -23.67 -30.38
C LYS A 63 -5.32 -22.77 -30.29
N VAL A 64 -5.22 -21.73 -31.13
CA VAL A 64 -4.06 -20.82 -31.16
C VAL A 64 -3.99 -20.01 -29.87
N ARG A 65 -5.13 -19.57 -29.38
CA ARG A 65 -5.23 -18.73 -28.18
C ARG A 65 -4.94 -19.53 -26.90
N ILE A 66 -5.32 -20.82 -26.85
CA ILE A 66 -4.99 -21.74 -25.75
C ILE A 66 -3.47 -22.00 -25.70
N ILE A 67 -2.85 -22.31 -26.84
CA ILE A 67 -1.39 -22.55 -26.92
C ILE A 67 -0.62 -21.30 -26.46
N LYS A 68 -1.11 -20.10 -26.79
CA LYS A 68 -0.51 -18.84 -26.32
C LYS A 68 -0.52 -18.73 -24.79
N GLN A 69 -1.60 -19.11 -24.13
CA GLN A 69 -1.68 -19.09 -22.66
C GLN A 69 -0.84 -20.20 -22.02
N PHE A 70 -0.81 -21.38 -22.62
CA PHE A 70 0.06 -22.47 -22.19
C PHE A 70 1.55 -22.05 -22.20
N ASN A 71 2.00 -21.41 -23.28
CA ASN A 71 3.35 -20.87 -23.38
C ASN A 71 3.60 -19.72 -22.38
N LEU A 72 2.59 -18.90 -22.08
CA LEU A 72 2.70 -17.88 -21.05
C LEU A 72 2.92 -18.50 -19.65
N LEU A 73 2.21 -19.58 -19.33
CA LEU A 73 2.38 -20.31 -18.07
C LEU A 73 3.75 -21.01 -17.98
N LYS A 74 4.29 -21.51 -19.10
CA LYS A 74 5.68 -21.97 -19.16
C LYS A 74 6.67 -20.84 -18.85
N SER A 75 6.49 -19.66 -19.46
CA SER A 75 7.38 -18.52 -19.24
C SER A 75 7.37 -18.00 -17.80
N LYS A 76 6.28 -18.25 -17.06
CA LYS A 76 6.11 -17.89 -15.65
C LYS A 76 6.50 -18.99 -14.66
N ASN A 77 7.07 -20.10 -15.14
CA ASN A 77 7.41 -21.29 -14.35
C ASN A 77 6.22 -21.89 -13.56
N VAL A 78 4.99 -21.69 -14.06
CA VAL A 78 3.79 -22.33 -13.52
C VAL A 78 3.67 -23.78 -14.04
N ILE A 79 4.10 -23.98 -15.29
CA ILE A 79 4.19 -25.29 -15.94
C ILE A 79 5.66 -25.55 -16.28
N ILE A 80 6.19 -26.68 -15.81
CA ILE A 80 7.60 -27.05 -15.92
C ILE A 80 7.75 -28.23 -16.90
N PRO A 81 8.76 -28.20 -17.80
CA PRO A 81 9.08 -29.35 -18.63
C PRO A 81 9.75 -30.46 -17.80
N ILE A 82 9.23 -31.68 -17.90
CA ILE A 82 9.85 -32.90 -17.37
C ILE A 82 10.72 -33.58 -18.43
N SER A 83 10.34 -33.46 -19.70
CA SER A 83 11.13 -33.86 -20.88
C SER A 83 10.74 -33.01 -22.08
N ASP A 84 11.41 -33.17 -23.24
CA ASP A 84 11.21 -32.35 -24.45
C ASP A 84 9.75 -32.16 -24.90
N LYS A 85 8.83 -33.07 -24.51
CA LYS A 85 7.41 -33.01 -24.88
C LYS A 85 6.42 -33.22 -23.73
N LEU A 86 6.89 -33.41 -22.50
CA LEU A 86 6.03 -33.68 -21.34
C LEU A 86 6.17 -32.58 -20.29
N TYR A 87 5.04 -32.12 -19.80
CA TYR A 87 4.96 -31.00 -18.87
C TYR A 87 4.17 -31.39 -17.61
N SER A 88 4.48 -30.75 -16.49
CA SER A 88 3.71 -30.83 -15.24
C SER A 88 3.56 -29.44 -14.64
N LEU A 89 2.70 -29.28 -13.65
CA LEU A 89 2.71 -28.10 -12.79
C LEU A 89 3.95 -28.09 -11.90
N SER A 90 4.38 -26.89 -11.52
CA SER A 90 5.32 -26.74 -10.41
C SER A 90 4.71 -27.25 -9.11
N GLU A 91 5.57 -27.70 -8.19
CA GLU A 91 5.13 -28.31 -6.93
C GLU A 91 4.31 -27.34 -6.07
N ASP A 92 4.70 -26.06 -6.05
CA ASP A 92 3.99 -25.00 -5.34
C ASP A 92 2.57 -24.79 -5.88
N VAL A 93 2.43 -24.70 -7.21
CA VAL A 93 1.13 -24.49 -7.88
C VAL A 93 0.26 -25.73 -7.74
N TYR A 94 0.85 -26.93 -7.81
CA TYR A 94 0.11 -28.17 -7.61
C TYR A 94 -0.40 -28.30 -6.17
N THR A 95 0.41 -27.91 -5.18
CA THR A 95 0.01 -27.91 -3.77
C THR A 95 -1.12 -26.91 -3.50
N GLU A 96 -1.02 -25.70 -4.05
CA GLU A 96 -2.07 -24.67 -3.96
C GLU A 96 -3.37 -25.13 -4.64
N PHE A 97 -3.26 -25.74 -5.83
CA PHE A 97 -4.38 -26.36 -6.52
C PHE A 97 -5.01 -27.46 -5.68
N ARG A 98 -4.23 -28.37 -5.10
CA ARG A 98 -4.72 -29.47 -4.26
C ARG A 98 -5.45 -28.99 -3.02
N ALA A 99 -4.92 -27.97 -2.34
CA ALA A 99 -5.59 -27.35 -1.19
C ALA A 99 -6.93 -26.74 -1.60
N SER A 100 -6.95 -25.97 -2.68
CA SER A 100 -8.16 -25.33 -3.22
C SER A 100 -9.20 -26.35 -3.69
N PHE A 101 -8.76 -27.40 -4.39
CA PHE A 101 -9.60 -28.49 -4.86
C PHE A 101 -10.20 -29.31 -3.71
N THR A 102 -9.43 -29.54 -2.64
CA THR A 102 -9.92 -30.25 -1.44
C THR A 102 -10.96 -29.42 -0.71
N SER A 103 -10.71 -28.12 -0.52
CA SER A 103 -11.68 -27.20 0.09
C SER A 103 -12.97 -27.10 -0.72
N GLN A 104 -12.86 -27.07 -2.06
CA GLN A 104 -14.02 -27.07 -2.95
C GLN A 104 -14.85 -28.37 -2.82
N LYS A 105 -14.18 -29.53 -2.74
CA LYS A 105 -14.84 -30.82 -2.53
C LYS A 105 -15.54 -30.92 -1.17
N GLU A 106 -14.96 -30.32 -0.14
CA GLU A 106 -15.57 -30.23 1.18
C GLU A 106 -16.84 -29.35 1.17
N ILE A 107 -16.80 -28.22 0.47
CA ILE A 107 -17.96 -27.33 0.30
C ILE A 107 -19.10 -28.05 -0.44
N GLU A 108 -18.78 -28.73 -1.54
CA GLU A 108 -19.75 -29.54 -2.29
C GLU A 108 -20.36 -30.65 -1.41
N PHE A 109 -19.51 -31.37 -0.67
CA PHE A 109 -19.93 -32.46 0.19
C PHE A 109 -20.85 -32.00 1.32
N GLU A 110 -20.48 -30.94 2.06
CA GLU A 110 -21.29 -30.44 3.17
C GLU A 110 -22.59 -29.77 2.68
N ALA A 111 -22.58 -29.14 1.49
CA ALA A 111 -23.79 -28.61 0.87
C ALA A 111 -24.75 -29.73 0.44
N GLU A 112 -24.25 -30.79 -0.19
CA GLU A 112 -25.05 -31.95 -0.59
C GLU A 112 -25.56 -32.73 0.64
N LYS A 113 -24.71 -32.94 1.64
CA LYS A 113 -25.07 -33.60 2.91
C LYS A 113 -26.22 -32.87 3.61
N ARG A 114 -26.18 -31.54 3.68
CA ARG A 114 -27.29 -30.74 4.21
C ARG A 114 -28.57 -30.93 3.42
N PHE A 115 -28.50 -30.95 2.08
CA PHE A 115 -29.68 -31.21 1.25
C PHE A 115 -30.25 -32.59 1.53
N ASN A 116 -29.40 -33.60 1.62
CA ASN A 116 -29.79 -34.98 1.89
C ASN A 116 -30.43 -35.13 3.28
N GLU A 117 -29.87 -34.51 4.32
CA GLU A 117 -30.45 -34.49 5.67
C GLU A 117 -31.84 -33.84 5.70
N LEU A 118 -32.01 -32.71 5.00
CA LEU A 118 -33.31 -32.04 4.88
C LEU A 118 -34.30 -32.87 4.04
N SER A 119 -33.83 -33.51 2.97
CA SER A 119 -34.65 -34.36 2.10
C SER A 119 -35.17 -35.58 2.84
N ILE A 120 -34.35 -36.25 3.65
CA ILE A 120 -34.78 -37.41 4.47
C ILE A 120 -35.82 -36.97 5.51
N LYS A 121 -35.67 -35.77 6.07
CA LYS A 121 -36.55 -35.25 7.12
C LYS A 121 -37.91 -34.76 6.59
N ILE A 122 -37.91 -34.12 5.41
CA ILE A 122 -39.08 -33.39 4.88
C ILE A 122 -39.77 -34.17 3.75
N CYS A 123 -39.02 -34.93 2.95
CA CYS A 123 -39.48 -35.62 1.74
C CYS A 123 -38.95 -37.08 1.67
N PRO A 124 -39.26 -37.95 2.65
CA PRO A 124 -38.70 -39.31 2.72
C PRO A 124 -39.17 -40.24 1.59
N GLU A 125 -40.24 -39.86 0.87
CA GLU A 125 -40.79 -40.60 -0.24
C GLU A 125 -39.95 -40.54 -1.54
N PHE A 126 -38.96 -39.65 -1.61
CA PHE A 126 -38.07 -39.49 -2.76
C PHE A 126 -36.66 -40.00 -2.48
N THR A 127 -35.97 -40.48 -3.52
CA THR A 127 -34.55 -40.82 -3.42
C THR A 127 -33.74 -39.53 -3.37
N THR A 128 -32.98 -39.32 -2.28
CA THR A 128 -32.17 -38.10 -2.04
C THR A 128 -31.25 -37.77 -3.21
N LYS A 129 -30.59 -38.79 -3.78
CA LYS A 129 -29.71 -38.66 -4.94
C LYS A 129 -30.42 -38.12 -6.18
N GLN A 130 -31.62 -38.63 -6.47
CA GLN A 130 -32.39 -38.20 -7.63
C GLN A 130 -32.87 -36.75 -7.47
N LEU A 131 -33.34 -36.37 -6.27
CA LEU A 131 -33.74 -34.98 -6.00
C LEU A 131 -32.58 -33.99 -6.08
N TRP A 132 -31.38 -34.40 -5.65
CA TRP A 132 -30.18 -33.56 -5.75
C TRP A 132 -29.74 -33.33 -7.20
N GLU A 133 -29.79 -34.37 -8.03
CA GLU A 133 -29.53 -34.27 -9.47
C GLU A 133 -30.58 -33.37 -10.15
N GLU A 134 -31.87 -33.58 -9.86
CA GLU A 134 -32.95 -32.78 -10.42
C GLU A 134 -32.87 -31.31 -9.97
N LEU A 135 -32.52 -31.04 -8.71
CA LEU A 135 -32.27 -29.70 -8.18
C LEU A 135 -31.19 -28.97 -8.98
N ASN A 136 -30.04 -29.63 -9.19
CA ASN A 136 -28.92 -29.02 -9.88
C ASN A 136 -29.23 -28.72 -11.34
N GLU A 137 -29.79 -29.68 -12.06
CA GLU A 137 -30.05 -29.57 -13.49
C GLU A 137 -31.21 -28.63 -13.82
N HIS A 138 -32.28 -28.66 -13.02
CA HIS A 138 -33.55 -28.05 -13.38
C HIS A 138 -33.98 -26.88 -12.50
N LEU A 139 -33.28 -26.63 -11.38
CA LEU A 139 -33.48 -25.42 -10.60
C LEU A 139 -32.22 -24.57 -10.56
N ILE A 140 -31.09 -25.06 -10.06
CA ILE A 140 -29.90 -24.23 -9.83
C ILE A 140 -29.35 -23.66 -11.15
N ILE A 141 -29.15 -24.47 -12.19
CA ILE A 141 -28.65 -23.97 -13.48
C ILE A 141 -29.62 -22.97 -14.16
N PRO A 142 -30.92 -23.27 -14.30
CA PRO A 142 -31.89 -22.31 -14.86
C PRO A 142 -32.08 -21.04 -14.01
N LEU A 143 -32.03 -21.17 -12.69
CA LEU A 143 -32.11 -20.05 -11.76
C LEU A 143 -30.88 -19.15 -11.88
N VAL A 144 -29.68 -19.72 -11.99
CA VAL A 144 -28.44 -18.99 -12.25
C VAL A 144 -28.52 -18.21 -13.58
N ARG A 145 -29.18 -18.77 -14.61
CA ARG A 145 -29.48 -18.08 -15.88
C ARG A 145 -30.48 -16.92 -15.73
N GLU A 146 -31.52 -17.11 -14.93
CA GLU A 146 -32.57 -16.10 -14.68
C GLU A 146 -32.04 -14.94 -13.82
N ILE A 147 -31.21 -15.24 -12.83
CA ILE A 147 -30.75 -14.28 -11.81
C ILE A 147 -29.59 -13.41 -12.32
N GLY A 148 -28.65 -13.97 -13.10
CA GLY A 148 -27.54 -13.21 -13.68
C GLY A 148 -26.82 -12.30 -12.65
N ALA A 149 -26.62 -11.01 -12.99
CA ALA A 149 -25.91 -10.05 -12.14
C ALA A 149 -26.60 -9.71 -10.79
N LYS A 150 -27.86 -10.13 -10.57
CA LYS A 150 -28.60 -9.90 -9.31
C LYS A 150 -28.33 -10.94 -8.22
N THR A 151 -27.40 -11.86 -8.45
CA THR A 151 -27.12 -12.96 -7.51
C THR A 151 -26.61 -12.48 -6.15
N TYR A 152 -25.93 -11.33 -6.11
CA TYR A 152 -25.48 -10.74 -4.84
C TYR A 152 -26.63 -10.28 -3.94
N GLU A 153 -27.78 -9.92 -4.51
CA GLU A 153 -29.00 -9.54 -3.78
C GLU A 153 -29.69 -10.78 -3.16
N LEU A 154 -29.51 -11.97 -3.75
CA LEU A 154 -30.04 -13.22 -3.21
C LEU A 154 -29.24 -13.72 -1.99
N ILE A 155 -27.92 -13.49 -1.99
CA ILE A 155 -26.94 -14.16 -1.10
C ILE A 155 -26.52 -13.29 0.11
N SER A 156 -26.86 -11.99 0.09
CA SER A 156 -26.49 -11.00 1.11
C SER A 156 -27.32 -11.08 2.40
N GLY A 157 -28.44 -11.79 2.41
CA GLY A 157 -29.18 -12.15 3.63
C GLY A 157 -29.96 -11.01 4.31
N GLU A 158 -29.81 -9.76 3.86
CA GLU A 158 -30.62 -8.63 4.31
C GLU A 158 -31.39 -8.04 3.11
N ASN A 159 -32.72 -8.20 3.12
CA ASN A 159 -33.64 -7.81 2.04
C ASN A 159 -33.46 -8.53 0.70
N SER A 160 -33.23 -9.84 0.71
CA SER A 160 -33.30 -10.64 -0.52
C SER A 160 -34.75 -10.84 -1.00
N ILE A 161 -34.96 -10.72 -2.30
CA ILE A 161 -36.12 -11.30 -2.99
C ILE A 161 -36.16 -12.79 -2.59
N SER A 162 -37.24 -13.23 -1.91
CA SER A 162 -37.41 -14.64 -1.56
C SER A 162 -37.26 -15.48 -2.82
N ILE A 163 -36.53 -16.59 -2.76
CA ILE A 163 -36.27 -17.46 -3.92
C ILE A 163 -37.58 -17.87 -4.63
N GLU A 164 -38.69 -17.85 -3.90
CA GLU A 164 -40.07 -18.09 -4.35
C GLU A 164 -40.59 -17.11 -5.41
N GLN A 165 -40.02 -15.92 -5.50
CA GLN A 165 -40.44 -14.88 -6.44
C GLN A 165 -39.83 -15.07 -7.83
N TYR A 166 -38.87 -15.99 -7.99
CA TYR A 166 -38.26 -16.31 -9.28
C TYR A 166 -39.10 -17.32 -10.08
N GLY A 167 -39.20 -17.12 -11.39
CA GLY A 167 -40.02 -17.94 -12.28
C GLY A 167 -39.54 -19.39 -12.34
N GLN A 168 -38.23 -19.62 -12.32
CA GLN A 168 -37.65 -20.97 -12.37
C GLN A 168 -37.90 -21.76 -11.08
N PHE A 169 -37.99 -21.09 -9.92
CA PHE A 169 -38.35 -21.74 -8.66
C PHE A 169 -39.78 -22.30 -8.70
N ASN A 170 -40.73 -21.49 -9.18
CA ASN A 170 -42.12 -21.93 -9.34
C ASN A 170 -42.27 -23.02 -10.43
N SER A 171 -41.49 -22.92 -11.51
CA SER A 171 -41.41 -23.91 -12.58
C SER A 171 -40.94 -25.27 -12.05
N PHE A 172 -39.86 -25.30 -11.26
CA PHE A 172 -39.33 -26.53 -10.67
C PHE A 172 -40.33 -27.20 -9.73
N ILE A 173 -40.93 -26.44 -8.82
CA ILE A 173 -41.91 -26.97 -7.84
C ILE A 173 -43.15 -27.54 -8.55
N SER A 174 -43.57 -26.96 -9.68
CA SER A 174 -44.74 -27.42 -10.44
C SER A 174 -44.60 -28.86 -10.98
N ARG A 175 -43.37 -29.39 -11.03
CA ARG A 175 -43.08 -30.77 -11.47
C ARG A 175 -43.51 -31.83 -10.44
N TYR A 176 -43.63 -31.46 -9.16
CA TYR A 176 -43.97 -32.38 -8.07
C TYR A 176 -45.44 -32.22 -7.61
N LYS A 177 -46.38 -32.54 -8.51
CA LYS A 177 -47.83 -32.23 -8.38
C LYS A 177 -48.48 -32.59 -7.04
N ASN A 178 -48.15 -33.73 -6.43
CA ASN A 178 -48.79 -34.21 -5.19
C ASN A 178 -48.04 -33.83 -3.90
N GLU A 179 -46.79 -33.39 -3.99
CA GLU A 179 -45.89 -33.12 -2.83
C GLU A 179 -45.27 -31.72 -2.89
N LYS A 180 -45.90 -30.82 -3.67
CA LYS A 180 -45.46 -29.44 -3.94
C LYS A 180 -45.10 -28.66 -2.68
N THR A 181 -45.92 -28.76 -1.62
CA THR A 181 -45.69 -28.06 -0.35
C THR A 181 -44.48 -28.60 0.42
N LYS A 182 -44.24 -29.93 0.38
CA LYS A 182 -43.06 -30.53 1.02
C LYS A 182 -41.77 -30.16 0.29
N VAL A 183 -41.77 -30.21 -1.05
CA VAL A 183 -40.61 -29.83 -1.87
C VAL A 183 -40.31 -28.32 -1.73
N GLN A 184 -41.35 -27.46 -1.70
CA GLN A 184 -41.16 -26.03 -1.44
C GLN A 184 -40.50 -25.78 -0.08
N SER A 185 -40.98 -26.45 0.98
CA SER A 185 -40.40 -26.34 2.32
C SER A 185 -38.95 -26.85 2.36
N LEU A 186 -38.64 -27.95 1.68
CA LEU A 186 -37.27 -28.46 1.53
C LEU A 186 -36.34 -27.40 0.91
N LEU A 187 -36.77 -26.80 -0.20
CA LEU A 187 -35.96 -25.80 -0.92
C LEU A 187 -35.76 -24.52 -0.10
N LEU A 188 -36.80 -24.01 0.56
CA LEU A 188 -36.67 -22.83 1.42
C LEU A 188 -35.68 -23.03 2.58
N ASN A 189 -35.70 -24.21 3.19
CA ASN A 189 -34.76 -24.56 4.27
C ASN A 189 -33.34 -24.82 3.73
N TYR A 190 -33.24 -25.31 2.50
CA TYR A 190 -31.96 -25.53 1.83
C TYR A 190 -31.29 -24.18 1.47
N PHE A 191 -32.01 -23.29 0.80
CA PHE A 191 -31.57 -21.95 0.41
C PHE A 191 -31.54 -20.93 1.56
N ASP A 192 -31.31 -21.39 2.78
CA ASP A 192 -30.96 -20.54 3.92
C ASP A 192 -29.49 -20.13 3.81
N PHE A 193 -29.24 -18.94 3.26
CA PHE A 193 -27.90 -18.39 3.04
C PHE A 193 -27.17 -17.98 4.33
N LYS A 194 -27.76 -18.20 5.52
CA LYS A 194 -27.02 -18.19 6.80
C LYS A 194 -26.08 -19.39 6.92
N ASN A 195 -26.35 -20.49 6.21
CA ASN A 195 -25.41 -21.60 6.11
C ASN A 195 -24.29 -21.27 5.12
N GLU A 196 -23.05 -21.16 5.64
CA GLU A 196 -21.90 -20.78 4.82
C GLU A 196 -21.58 -21.76 3.69
N TYR A 197 -21.80 -23.07 3.88
CA TYR A 197 -21.47 -24.08 2.87
C TYR A 197 -22.43 -24.01 1.67
N VAL A 198 -23.74 -23.86 1.93
CA VAL A 198 -24.73 -23.68 0.84
C VAL A 198 -24.49 -22.36 0.11
N LYS A 199 -24.21 -21.29 0.86
CA LYS A 199 -23.86 -19.99 0.28
C LYS A 199 -22.65 -20.08 -0.64
N LYS A 200 -21.55 -20.69 -0.18
CA LYS A 200 -20.32 -20.89 -0.96
C LYS A 200 -20.55 -21.81 -2.17
N TYR A 201 -21.35 -22.85 -2.02
CA TYR A 201 -21.71 -23.76 -3.11
C TYR A 201 -22.48 -23.06 -4.24
N ILE A 202 -23.52 -22.28 -3.92
CA ILE A 202 -24.31 -21.54 -4.92
C ILE A 202 -23.47 -20.46 -5.60
N LEU A 203 -22.62 -19.75 -4.85
CA LEU A 203 -21.65 -18.79 -5.43
C LEU A 203 -20.68 -19.48 -6.39
N HIS A 204 -20.23 -20.69 -6.06
CA HIS A 204 -19.34 -21.46 -6.92
C HIS A 204 -20.02 -21.84 -8.24
N GLN A 205 -21.25 -22.37 -8.18
CA GLN A 205 -22.03 -22.73 -9.37
C GLN A 205 -22.32 -21.52 -10.27
N LEU A 206 -22.59 -20.37 -9.67
CA LEU A 206 -22.75 -19.10 -10.38
C LEU A 206 -21.47 -18.70 -11.13
N ASN A 207 -20.34 -18.71 -10.43
CA ASN A 207 -19.05 -18.32 -11.00
C ASN A 207 -18.64 -19.27 -12.14
N ALA A 208 -18.85 -20.57 -11.96
CA ALA A 208 -18.61 -21.58 -12.98
C ALA A 208 -19.50 -21.40 -14.22
N TYR A 209 -20.77 -21.02 -14.03
CA TYR A 209 -21.66 -20.71 -15.14
C TYR A 209 -21.21 -19.48 -15.95
N PHE A 210 -20.90 -18.37 -15.27
CA PHE A 210 -20.43 -17.16 -15.95
C PHE A 210 -19.11 -17.36 -16.69
N PHE A 211 -18.28 -18.24 -16.17
CA PHE A 211 -17.02 -18.68 -16.75
C PHE A 211 -17.21 -19.42 -18.07
N ILE A 212 -18.10 -20.39 -18.13
CA ILE A 212 -18.37 -21.16 -19.35
C ILE A 212 -19.00 -20.25 -20.41
N GLU A 213 -19.96 -19.39 -20.06
CA GLU A 213 -20.61 -18.51 -21.04
C GLU A 213 -19.68 -17.45 -21.63
N ALA A 214 -18.80 -16.86 -20.83
CA ALA A 214 -17.83 -15.87 -21.30
C ALA A 214 -16.80 -16.45 -22.29
N THR A 215 -16.52 -17.76 -22.19
CA THR A 215 -15.62 -18.44 -23.13
C THR A 215 -16.26 -18.74 -24.49
N ASN A 216 -17.59 -18.63 -24.60
CA ASN A 216 -18.37 -18.90 -25.83
C ASN A 216 -18.61 -17.66 -26.73
N LEU A 217 -18.19 -16.45 -26.34
CA LEU A 217 -18.42 -15.23 -27.12
C LEU A 217 -17.28 -14.95 -28.12
N ASN A 218 -17.61 -14.86 -29.41
CA ASN A 218 -16.64 -14.48 -30.45
C ASN A 218 -16.44 -12.95 -30.52
N GLN A 219 -15.25 -12.54 -31.02
CA GLN A 219 -14.83 -11.13 -31.04
C GLN A 219 -15.71 -10.23 -31.92
N GLN A 220 -16.36 -10.78 -32.95
CA GLN A 220 -17.30 -10.04 -33.79
C GLN A 220 -18.60 -9.67 -33.05
N THR A 221 -19.06 -10.52 -32.14
CA THR A 221 -20.27 -10.26 -31.33
C THR A 221 -20.03 -9.17 -30.28
N VAL A 222 -18.82 -9.15 -29.70
CA VAL A 222 -18.35 -8.12 -28.76
C VAL A 222 -18.39 -6.73 -29.39
N GLU A 223 -17.85 -6.57 -30.61
CA GLU A 223 -17.76 -5.28 -31.29
C GLU A 223 -19.12 -4.69 -31.68
N GLN A 224 -20.07 -5.54 -32.11
CA GLN A 224 -21.44 -5.12 -32.47
C GLN A 224 -22.23 -4.64 -31.26
N VAL A 225 -22.04 -5.25 -30.09
CA VAL A 225 -22.67 -4.84 -28.82
C VAL A 225 -22.14 -3.49 -28.35
N TYR A 226 -20.84 -3.23 -28.52
CA TYR A 226 -20.22 -1.95 -28.18
C TYR A 226 -20.70 -0.79 -29.06
N THR A 227 -21.04 -1.05 -30.32
CA THR A 227 -21.53 -0.01 -31.23
C THR A 227 -22.94 0.46 -30.83
N LEU A 228 -23.74 -0.41 -30.22
CA LEU A 228 -25.09 -0.11 -29.72
C LEU A 228 -25.09 0.71 -28.40
N ALA A 229 -24.02 0.64 -27.59
CA ALA A 229 -23.92 1.29 -26.28
C ALA A 229 -23.43 2.75 -26.32
N LYS A 230 -23.16 3.32 -27.50
CA LYS A 230 -22.43 4.59 -27.69
C LYS A 230 -23.25 5.89 -27.56
N SER A 231 -24.44 5.89 -26.95
CA SER A 231 -25.17 7.14 -26.66
C SER A 231 -24.74 7.71 -25.31
N GLN A 232 -23.96 8.80 -25.33
CA GLN A 232 -23.54 9.53 -24.13
C GLN A 232 -24.76 9.94 -23.31
N THR A 233 -24.91 9.38 -22.10
CA THR A 233 -26.08 9.64 -21.22
C THR A 233 -25.77 10.83 -20.31
N ASN A 234 -26.69 11.79 -20.22
CA ASN A 234 -26.61 12.93 -19.31
C ASN A 234 -27.45 12.62 -18.06
N LEU A 235 -26.81 12.45 -16.91
CA LEU A 235 -27.48 12.21 -15.62
C LEU A 235 -27.55 13.51 -14.82
N LYS A 236 -28.75 13.82 -14.32
CA LYS A 236 -29.02 14.92 -13.40
C LYS A 236 -29.24 14.36 -12.00
N VAL A 237 -28.35 14.71 -11.08
CA VAL A 237 -28.38 14.20 -9.70
C VAL A 237 -28.70 15.34 -8.77
N PHE A 238 -29.84 15.28 -8.11
CA PHE A 238 -30.24 16.23 -7.07
C PHE A 238 -29.62 15.79 -5.74
N VAL A 239 -28.97 16.72 -5.06
CA VAL A 239 -28.31 16.45 -3.78
C VAL A 239 -29.17 16.93 -2.63
N ASP A 240 -29.11 16.18 -1.55
CA ASP A 240 -29.74 16.49 -0.27
C ASP A 240 -28.79 17.26 0.68
N THR A 241 -29.32 17.86 1.75
CA THR A 241 -28.60 18.67 2.75
C THR A 241 -27.43 17.90 3.38
N ASN A 242 -27.60 16.61 3.68
CA ASN A 242 -26.53 15.78 4.22
C ASN A 242 -25.38 15.58 3.22
N PHE A 243 -25.69 15.35 1.94
CA PHE A 243 -24.66 15.19 0.92
C PHE A 243 -23.91 16.52 0.66
N LEU A 244 -24.61 17.66 0.73
CA LEU A 244 -23.99 18.99 0.66
C LEU A 244 -22.97 19.21 1.78
N LEU A 245 -23.30 18.79 3.01
CA LEU A 245 -22.36 18.88 4.12
C LEU A 245 -21.10 18.02 3.88
N THR A 246 -21.19 16.88 3.20
CA THR A 246 -20.01 16.03 2.89
C THR A 246 -19.15 16.72 1.84
N LEU A 247 -19.78 17.21 0.78
CA LEU A 247 -19.10 17.82 -0.36
C LEU A 247 -18.34 19.11 0.02
N LEU A 248 -18.84 19.81 1.03
CA LEU A 248 -18.22 20.99 1.62
C LEU A 248 -17.25 20.68 2.78
N ASP A 249 -17.05 19.40 3.11
CA ASP A 249 -16.19 18.93 4.23
C ASP A 249 -16.59 19.54 5.59
N LEU A 250 -17.90 19.71 5.82
CA LEU A 250 -18.47 20.38 6.99
C LEU A 250 -18.97 19.44 8.08
N HIS A 251 -19.00 18.14 7.81
CA HIS A 251 -19.41 17.15 8.80
C HIS A 251 -18.64 15.85 8.63
N ASP A 252 -18.56 15.10 9.72
CA ASP A 252 -18.03 13.75 9.73
C ASP A 252 -19.20 12.74 9.67
N ASN A 253 -19.29 12.00 8.57
CA ASN A 253 -20.26 10.94 8.33
C ASN A 253 -19.52 9.68 7.86
N PRO A 254 -19.84 8.50 8.39
CA PRO A 254 -19.19 7.25 7.99
C PRO A 254 -19.19 6.96 6.48
N SER A 255 -20.15 7.53 5.74
CA SER A 255 -20.29 7.38 4.30
C SER A 255 -19.56 8.47 3.49
N ASN A 256 -18.76 9.32 4.13
CA ASN A 256 -17.96 10.33 3.46
C ASN A 256 -16.93 9.72 2.49
N GLU A 257 -16.29 8.60 2.86
CA GLU A 257 -15.33 7.89 2.00
C GLU A 257 -15.97 7.42 0.69
N ALA A 258 -17.21 6.95 0.76
CA ALA A 258 -18.01 6.56 -0.41
C ALA A 258 -18.33 7.74 -1.32
N ALA A 259 -18.69 8.89 -0.74
CA ALA A 259 -18.95 10.12 -1.49
C ALA A 259 -17.67 10.65 -2.16
N PHE A 260 -16.52 10.62 -1.48
CA PHE A 260 -15.23 11.02 -2.06
C PHE A 260 -14.80 10.07 -3.19
N SER A 261 -14.93 8.76 -2.99
CA SER A 261 -14.63 7.74 -4.01
C SER A 261 -15.51 7.92 -5.25
N LEU A 262 -16.79 8.26 -5.05
CA LEU A 262 -17.70 8.61 -6.15
C LEU A 262 -17.20 9.84 -6.91
N LEU A 263 -16.83 10.93 -6.24
CA LEU A 263 -16.37 12.15 -6.90
C LEU A 263 -15.09 11.94 -7.70
N GLU A 264 -14.12 11.19 -7.15
CA GLU A 264 -12.89 10.82 -7.88
C GLU A 264 -13.21 9.99 -9.13
N LEU A 265 -14.12 9.02 -9.00
CA LEU A 265 -14.55 8.20 -10.12
C LEU A 265 -15.24 9.04 -11.20
N LEU A 266 -16.12 9.96 -10.81
CA LEU A 266 -16.83 10.85 -11.73
C LEU A 266 -15.88 11.68 -12.57
N ASP A 267 -14.76 12.14 -12.00
CA ASP A 267 -13.73 12.90 -12.69
C ASP A 267 -13.03 12.11 -13.81
N GLU A 268 -12.80 10.81 -13.61
CA GLU A 268 -12.17 9.92 -14.61
C GLU A 268 -13.12 9.57 -15.76
N ILE A 269 -14.43 9.50 -15.48
CA ILE A 269 -15.44 9.02 -16.44
C ILE A 269 -16.16 10.14 -17.20
N LYS A 270 -15.78 11.41 -17.01
CA LYS A 270 -16.41 12.60 -17.64
C LYS A 270 -16.61 12.50 -19.15
N ASN A 271 -15.73 11.76 -19.84
CA ASN A 271 -15.78 11.56 -21.29
C ASN A 271 -16.78 10.50 -21.75
N ARG A 272 -17.35 9.71 -20.83
CA ARG A 272 -18.25 8.57 -21.10
C ARG A 272 -19.65 8.78 -20.55
N VAL A 273 -19.76 9.34 -19.34
CA VAL A 273 -21.03 9.70 -18.69
C VAL A 273 -20.92 11.13 -18.21
N LYS A 274 -21.93 11.95 -18.53
CA LYS A 274 -21.99 13.32 -18.02
C LYS A 274 -22.91 13.37 -16.81
N VAL A 275 -22.33 13.36 -15.63
CA VAL A 275 -23.07 13.55 -14.36
C VAL A 275 -22.99 15.02 -13.96
N LYS A 276 -24.14 15.62 -13.68
CA LYS A 276 -24.23 16.97 -13.12
C LYS A 276 -25.02 16.96 -11.82
N PHE A 277 -24.44 17.58 -10.79
CA PHE A 277 -25.08 17.74 -9.50
C PHE A 277 -25.91 19.03 -9.47
N TYR A 278 -27.13 18.91 -8.95
CA TYR A 278 -28.08 20.01 -8.82
C TYR A 278 -28.51 20.18 -7.37
N VAL A 279 -28.59 21.42 -6.91
CA VAL A 279 -29.17 21.78 -5.61
C VAL A 279 -30.39 22.67 -5.80
N LEU A 280 -31.45 22.43 -5.03
CA LEU A 280 -32.67 23.23 -5.05
C LEU A 280 -32.61 24.38 -4.03
N PRO A 281 -33.24 25.53 -4.30
CA PRO A 281 -33.30 26.65 -3.35
C PRO A 281 -33.79 26.26 -1.95
N VAL A 282 -34.76 25.35 -1.84
CA VAL A 282 -35.27 24.87 -0.55
C VAL A 282 -34.19 24.13 0.25
N THR A 283 -33.39 23.28 -0.41
CA THR A 283 -32.25 22.58 0.18
C THR A 283 -31.15 23.56 0.62
N ILE A 284 -30.95 24.65 -0.15
CA ILE A 284 -30.01 25.73 0.24
C ILE A 284 -30.48 26.41 1.53
N LEU A 285 -31.77 26.75 1.62
CA LEU A 285 -32.34 27.40 2.79
C LEU A 285 -32.27 26.49 4.02
N GLU A 286 -32.58 25.20 3.85
CA GLU A 286 -32.45 24.20 4.92
C GLU A 286 -31.00 24.10 5.41
N PHE A 287 -30.05 23.99 4.50
CA PHE A 287 -28.62 23.98 4.80
C PHE A 287 -28.18 25.25 5.55
N GLN A 288 -28.56 26.44 5.08
CA GLN A 288 -28.20 27.71 5.71
C GLN A 288 -28.80 27.84 7.11
N ASN A 289 -30.06 27.43 7.29
CA ASN A 289 -30.72 27.40 8.59
C ASN A 289 -30.02 26.43 9.56
N LEU A 290 -29.60 25.26 9.07
CA LEU A 290 -28.84 24.29 9.86
C LEU A 290 -27.50 24.87 10.31
N ILE A 291 -26.72 25.42 9.38
CA ILE A 291 -25.43 26.06 9.68
C ILE A 291 -25.59 27.23 10.65
N SER A 292 -26.61 28.08 10.47
CA SER A 292 -26.88 29.19 11.38
C SER A 292 -27.19 28.70 12.79
N LYS A 293 -27.98 27.63 12.95
CA LYS A 293 -28.26 27.03 14.26
C LYS A 293 -26.99 26.54 14.94
N PHE A 294 -26.10 25.86 14.22
CA PHE A 294 -24.82 25.40 14.78
C PHE A 294 -23.88 26.56 15.12
N LYS A 295 -23.81 27.58 14.26
CA LYS A 295 -23.06 28.81 14.50
C LYS A 295 -23.50 29.50 15.79
N ASP A 296 -24.80 29.72 15.95
CA ASP A 296 -25.37 30.36 17.15
C ASP A 296 -25.15 29.51 18.41
N HIS A 297 -25.21 28.19 18.27
CA HIS A 297 -24.98 27.25 19.35
C HIS A 297 -23.52 27.29 19.84
N LEU A 298 -22.55 27.23 18.92
CA LEU A 298 -21.12 27.32 19.25
C LEU A 298 -20.74 28.69 19.84
N LYS A 299 -21.35 29.78 19.35
CA LYS A 299 -21.16 31.13 19.92
C LYS A 299 -21.58 31.24 21.38
N LYS A 300 -22.62 30.50 21.78
CA LYS A 300 -23.08 30.45 23.17
C LYS A 300 -22.17 29.60 24.06
N LEU A 301 -21.50 28.60 23.50
CA LEU A 301 -20.66 27.66 24.23
C LEU A 301 -19.25 28.21 24.52
N LYS A 302 -18.65 28.97 23.58
CA LYS A 302 -17.28 29.53 23.68
C LYS A 302 -16.23 28.51 24.20
N PRO A 303 -16.01 27.40 23.47
CA PRO A 303 -15.09 26.36 23.92
C PRO A 303 -13.63 26.82 23.90
N THR A 304 -12.84 26.38 24.88
CA THR A 304 -11.37 26.53 24.87
C THR A 304 -10.72 25.48 23.95
N LEU A 305 -9.45 25.68 23.58
CA LEU A 305 -8.72 24.73 22.73
C LEU A 305 -8.63 23.33 23.36
N ASN A 306 -8.35 23.25 24.67
CA ASN A 306 -8.27 21.97 25.38
C ASN A 306 -9.63 21.25 25.42
N GLN A 307 -10.72 22.01 25.52
CA GLN A 307 -12.09 21.47 25.45
C GLN A 307 -12.43 20.96 24.05
N ALA A 308 -12.02 21.67 22.99
CA ALA A 308 -12.22 21.21 21.61
C ALA A 308 -11.43 19.93 21.32
N ILE A 309 -10.16 19.84 21.76
CA ILE A 309 -9.32 18.65 21.61
C ILE A 309 -9.90 17.46 22.39
N ALA A 310 -10.35 17.68 23.63
CA ALA A 310 -10.96 16.63 24.43
C ALA A 310 -12.29 16.15 23.83
N ALA A 311 -13.11 17.06 23.30
CA ALA A 311 -14.38 16.74 22.67
C ALA A 311 -14.21 15.93 21.37
N GLU A 312 -13.21 16.24 20.55
CA GLU A 312 -12.89 15.47 19.33
C GLU A 312 -12.60 13.99 19.62
N ASN A 313 -11.85 13.74 20.71
CA ASN A 313 -11.42 12.39 21.11
C ASN A 313 -12.53 11.56 21.77
N THR A 314 -13.73 12.11 21.95
CA THR A 314 -14.88 11.38 22.48
C THR A 314 -15.82 10.94 21.35
N ASP A 315 -16.37 9.73 21.46
CA ASP A 315 -17.36 9.16 20.52
C ASP A 315 -18.75 9.82 20.63
N GLU A 316 -18.83 10.92 21.36
CA GLU A 316 -20.03 11.59 21.84
C GLU A 316 -20.50 12.71 20.94
N PHE A 317 -19.54 13.35 20.27
CA PHE A 317 -19.79 14.42 19.33
C PHE A 317 -19.77 13.82 17.93
N SER A 318 -20.75 14.17 17.11
CA SER A 318 -20.84 13.70 15.73
C SER A 318 -21.18 14.85 14.78
N GLY A 319 -20.89 14.69 13.49
CA GLY A 319 -21.29 15.68 12.48
C GLY A 319 -20.51 17.00 12.54
N ILE A 320 -21.22 18.14 12.54
CA ILE A 320 -20.66 19.48 12.26
C ILE A 320 -19.78 20.01 13.40
N ILE A 321 -20.15 19.74 14.66
CA ILE A 321 -19.42 20.22 15.85
C ILE A 321 -18.05 19.55 15.96
N LYS A 322 -18.01 18.22 15.80
CA LYS A 322 -16.76 17.45 15.81
C LYS A 322 -15.82 17.92 14.69
N LYS A 323 -16.35 18.18 13.49
CA LYS A 323 -15.57 18.69 12.36
C LYS A 323 -14.97 20.07 12.63
N TYR A 324 -15.72 20.97 13.27
CA TYR A 324 -15.20 22.26 13.71
C TYR A 324 -14.06 22.12 14.74
N PHE A 325 -14.21 21.23 15.73
CA PHE A 325 -13.17 20.96 16.73
C PHE A 325 -11.92 20.34 16.11
N GLN A 326 -12.06 19.39 15.18
CA GLN A 326 -10.96 18.83 14.41
C GLN A 326 -10.18 19.93 13.68
N LYS A 327 -10.87 20.89 13.04
CA LYS A 327 -10.22 22.02 12.36
C LYS A 327 -9.51 22.99 13.33
N CYS A 328 -9.99 23.13 14.55
CA CYS A 328 -9.30 23.90 15.59
C CYS A 328 -8.04 23.18 16.08
N HIS A 329 -8.10 21.85 16.24
CA HIS A 329 -6.96 21.02 16.62
C HIS A 329 -5.88 21.00 15.51
N GLU A 330 -6.25 20.77 14.24
CA GLU A 330 -5.34 20.81 13.09
C GLU A 330 -4.54 22.12 13.02
N LYS A 331 -5.18 23.25 13.32
CA LYS A 331 -4.56 24.58 13.30
C LYS A 331 -3.94 25.00 14.64
N ASN A 332 -4.05 24.14 15.66
CA ASN A 332 -3.60 24.38 17.03
C ASN A 332 -4.07 25.72 17.62
N THR A 333 -5.28 26.16 17.25
CA THR A 333 -5.87 27.42 17.67
C THR A 333 -7.40 27.37 17.55
N ILE A 334 -8.11 28.07 18.42
CA ILE A 334 -9.57 28.17 18.29
C ILE A 334 -9.88 29.07 17.09
N LEU A 335 -10.60 28.52 16.11
CA LEU A 335 -11.00 29.30 14.94
C LEU A 335 -12.09 30.29 15.34
N ASN A 336 -12.09 31.46 14.71
CA ASN A 336 -13.22 32.36 14.88
C ASN A 336 -14.45 31.71 14.22
N ILE A 337 -15.52 31.59 15.00
CA ILE A 337 -16.77 30.94 14.60
C ILE A 337 -17.40 31.67 13.40
N ASP A 338 -17.32 33.01 13.37
CA ASP A 338 -17.80 33.80 12.24
C ASP A 338 -16.98 33.52 10.97
N ASP A 339 -15.65 33.61 11.06
CA ASP A 339 -14.75 33.34 9.92
C ASP A 339 -14.90 31.92 9.37
N TYR A 340 -15.25 30.94 10.22
CA TYR A 340 -15.45 29.56 9.81
C TYR A 340 -16.81 29.33 9.12
N PHE A 341 -17.92 29.86 9.65
CA PHE A 341 -19.26 29.56 9.12
C PHE A 341 -19.77 30.57 8.08
N ASP A 342 -19.36 31.84 8.14
CA ASP A 342 -19.86 32.92 7.25
C ASP A 342 -19.62 32.69 5.76
N PRO A 343 -18.50 32.08 5.31
CA PRO A 343 -18.34 31.71 3.90
C PRO A 343 -19.49 30.83 3.37
N TYR A 344 -20.10 30.00 4.22
CA TYR A 344 -21.19 29.10 3.86
C TYR A 344 -22.58 29.74 3.98
N LEU A 345 -22.68 30.93 4.59
CA LEU A 345 -23.92 31.70 4.69
C LEU A 345 -23.98 32.79 3.61
N ASP A 346 -22.93 33.62 3.49
CA ASP A 346 -22.92 34.82 2.64
C ASP A 346 -22.47 34.54 1.20
N ASN A 347 -21.50 33.63 1.03
CA ASN A 347 -20.88 33.30 -0.27
C ASN A 347 -21.23 31.89 -0.77
N PHE A 348 -22.35 31.34 -0.29
CA PHE A 348 -22.74 29.95 -0.54
C PHE A 348 -22.73 29.58 -2.04
N THR A 349 -23.33 30.42 -2.89
CA THR A 349 -23.43 30.21 -4.34
C THR A 349 -22.07 30.06 -5.01
N VAL A 350 -21.06 30.83 -4.57
CA VAL A 350 -19.70 30.75 -5.12
C VAL A 350 -19.03 29.45 -4.68
N ASN A 351 -19.24 29.04 -3.43
CA ASN A 351 -18.62 27.84 -2.87
C ASN A 351 -19.15 26.54 -3.49
N ILE A 352 -20.46 26.43 -3.71
CA ILE A 352 -21.03 25.23 -4.36
C ILE A 352 -20.67 25.13 -5.85
N ARG A 353 -20.58 26.25 -6.57
CA ARG A 353 -20.19 26.25 -7.99
C ARG A 353 -18.74 25.82 -8.18
N LYS A 354 -17.84 26.23 -7.29
CA LYS A 354 -16.43 25.77 -7.26
C LYS A 354 -16.33 24.25 -7.08
N LYS A 355 -17.31 23.63 -6.40
CA LYS A 355 -17.41 22.18 -6.17
C LYS A 355 -18.22 21.43 -7.24
N GLY A 356 -18.59 22.10 -8.33
CA GLY A 356 -19.26 21.47 -9.47
C GLY A 356 -20.77 21.27 -9.34
N LEU A 357 -21.45 21.94 -8.39
CA LEU A 357 -22.91 21.95 -8.32
C LEU A 357 -23.52 23.12 -9.09
N GLU A 358 -24.65 22.83 -9.75
CA GLU A 358 -25.52 23.83 -10.37
C GLU A 358 -26.76 24.08 -9.49
N ILE A 359 -27.18 25.34 -9.37
CA ILE A 359 -28.43 25.67 -8.68
C ILE A 359 -29.58 25.54 -9.68
N GLN A 360 -30.56 24.69 -9.39
CA GLN A 360 -31.77 24.55 -10.20
C GLN A 360 -32.88 25.44 -9.64
N GLN A 361 -33.17 26.57 -10.29
CA GLN A 361 -34.11 27.60 -9.79
C GLN A 361 -35.61 27.28 -9.99
N ASP A 362 -35.99 26.00 -9.93
CA ASP A 362 -37.39 25.62 -10.12
C ASP A 362 -38.23 25.99 -8.90
N ASN A 363 -39.47 26.44 -9.11
CA ASN A 363 -40.37 26.78 -8.01
C ASN A 363 -40.90 25.50 -7.33
N MET A 364 -40.63 25.39 -6.01
CA MET A 364 -41.01 24.28 -5.15
C MET A 364 -42.30 24.53 -4.35
N ASP A 365 -42.86 25.75 -4.35
CA ASP A 365 -44.04 26.15 -3.56
C ASP A 365 -45.25 25.24 -3.81
N LYS A 366 -45.37 24.73 -5.04
CA LYS A 366 -46.44 23.79 -5.42
C LYS A 366 -46.38 22.48 -4.65
N TYR A 367 -45.18 22.00 -4.26
CA TYR A 367 -45.03 20.74 -3.52
C TYR A 367 -45.31 20.91 -2.03
N SER A 368 -45.11 22.12 -1.48
CA SER A 368 -45.43 22.40 -0.08
C SER A 368 -46.95 22.41 0.20
N THR A 369 -47.77 22.56 -0.84
CA THR A 369 -49.25 22.58 -0.76
C THR A 369 -49.92 21.43 -1.51
N ASP A 370 -49.15 20.54 -2.14
CA ASP A 370 -49.67 19.39 -2.86
C ASP A 370 -50.17 18.32 -1.88
N GLN A 371 -51.45 17.97 -1.98
CA GLN A 371 -52.08 16.99 -1.10
C GLN A 371 -51.34 15.65 -1.12
N ARG A 372 -50.77 15.23 -2.26
CA ARG A 372 -50.00 13.97 -2.37
C ARG A 372 -48.75 13.98 -1.49
N VAL A 373 -48.10 15.13 -1.39
CA VAL A 373 -46.89 15.33 -0.57
C VAL A 373 -47.28 15.42 0.90
N VAL A 374 -48.35 16.15 1.21
CA VAL A 374 -48.86 16.31 2.58
C VAL A 374 -49.33 14.98 3.16
N ASP A 375 -50.07 14.19 2.39
CA ASP A 375 -50.56 12.86 2.81
C ASP A 375 -49.38 11.93 3.12
N ASP A 376 -48.37 11.91 2.25
CA ASP A 376 -47.17 11.10 2.42
C ASP A 376 -46.34 11.54 3.65
N LEU A 377 -46.24 12.85 3.88
CA LEU A 377 -45.54 13.41 5.03
C LEU A 377 -46.21 13.03 6.34
N LEU A 378 -47.54 13.20 6.43
CA LEU A 378 -48.31 12.81 7.61
C LEU A 378 -48.22 11.31 7.88
N GLU A 379 -48.30 10.49 6.83
CA GLU A 379 -48.11 9.04 6.92
C GLU A 379 -46.74 8.67 7.50
N GLN A 380 -45.67 9.33 7.04
CA GLN A 380 -44.32 9.10 7.58
C GLN A 380 -44.18 9.54 9.04
N VAL A 381 -44.79 10.68 9.39
CA VAL A 381 -44.80 11.17 10.77
C VAL A 381 -45.46 10.15 11.69
N ASP A 382 -46.64 9.66 11.33
CA ASP A 382 -47.36 8.68 12.15
C ASP A 382 -46.64 7.33 12.19
N TYR A 383 -46.13 6.83 11.06
CA TYR A 383 -45.36 5.59 11.02
C TYR A 383 -44.16 5.62 11.98
N ARG A 384 -43.35 6.68 11.91
CA ARG A 384 -42.14 6.83 12.72
C ARG A 384 -42.45 7.13 14.18
N PHE A 385 -43.47 7.95 14.44
CA PHE A 385 -43.93 8.21 15.79
C PHE A 385 -44.39 6.92 16.47
N ASN A 386 -45.25 6.13 15.81
CA ASN A 386 -45.75 4.86 16.34
C ASN A 386 -44.63 3.84 16.55
N ARG A 387 -43.66 3.77 15.62
CA ARG A 387 -42.48 2.89 15.77
C ARG A 387 -41.68 3.25 17.02
N ASN A 388 -41.42 4.53 17.25
CA ASN A 388 -40.68 4.99 18.43
C ASN A 388 -41.47 4.83 19.73
N GLU A 389 -42.80 5.03 19.69
CA GLU A 389 -43.69 4.79 20.82
C GLU A 389 -43.71 3.30 21.21
N ASN A 390 -43.86 2.41 20.23
CA ASN A 390 -43.83 0.95 20.43
C ASN A 390 -42.48 0.44 20.92
N ALA A 391 -41.39 1.11 20.54
CA ALA A 391 -40.04 0.83 21.05
C ALA A 391 -39.79 1.37 22.47
N GLY A 392 -40.80 1.96 23.12
CA GLY A 392 -40.71 2.49 24.48
C GLY A 392 -39.98 3.84 24.59
N LYS A 393 -39.52 4.44 23.48
CA LYS A 393 -38.72 5.68 23.49
C LYS A 393 -39.50 6.91 24.01
N TYR A 394 -40.83 6.83 24.07
CA TYR A 394 -41.72 7.92 24.52
C TYR A 394 -42.48 7.61 25.81
N GLN A 395 -42.08 6.57 26.56
CA GLN A 395 -42.66 6.29 27.87
C GLN A 395 -42.35 7.44 28.85
N GLY A 396 -43.38 7.92 29.55
CA GLY A 396 -43.26 8.99 30.54
C GLY A 396 -43.39 10.43 30.01
N LEU A 397 -43.47 10.64 28.69
CA LEU A 397 -43.71 11.97 28.10
C LEU A 397 -45.17 12.40 28.24
N SER A 398 -45.37 13.70 28.51
CA SER A 398 -46.68 14.35 28.51
C SER A 398 -47.29 14.43 27.10
N LYS A 399 -48.59 14.73 27.00
CA LYS A 399 -49.28 14.89 25.70
C LYS A 399 -48.68 16.01 24.87
N GLU A 400 -48.31 17.12 25.50
CA GLU A 400 -47.69 18.28 24.83
C GLU A 400 -46.29 17.94 24.30
N GLU A 401 -45.48 17.20 25.07
CA GLU A 401 -44.16 16.75 24.61
C GLU A 401 -44.25 15.74 23.47
N LYS A 402 -45.23 14.84 23.50
CA LYS A 402 -45.49 13.91 22.39
C LYS A 402 -45.86 14.66 21.11
N GLU A 403 -46.68 15.70 21.22
CA GLU A 403 -47.06 16.53 20.06
C GLU A 403 -45.85 17.30 19.50
N LEU A 404 -45.00 17.84 20.37
CA LEU A 404 -43.74 18.47 19.97
C LEU A 404 -42.81 17.49 19.25
N ARG A 405 -42.76 16.21 19.68
CA ARG A 405 -41.99 15.17 18.98
C ARG A 405 -42.58 14.87 17.60
N LYS A 406 -43.90 14.82 17.44
CA LYS A 406 -44.54 14.69 16.11
C LYS A 406 -44.19 15.87 15.20
N GLN A 407 -44.25 17.09 15.71
CA GLN A 407 -43.91 18.29 14.94
C GLN A 407 -42.44 18.29 14.49
N ASN A 408 -41.51 17.86 15.35
CA ASN A 408 -40.10 17.72 14.97
C ASN A 408 -39.89 16.68 13.86
N ILE A 409 -40.63 15.57 13.87
CA ILE A 409 -40.58 14.57 12.79
C ILE A 409 -41.14 15.19 11.51
N TYR A 410 -42.24 15.94 11.59
CA TYR A 410 -42.83 16.63 10.45
C TYR A 410 -41.82 17.58 9.80
N ASP A 411 -41.20 18.46 10.59
CA ASP A 411 -40.24 19.44 10.08
C ASP A 411 -39.02 18.76 9.44
N LYS A 412 -38.56 17.62 10.00
CA LYS A 412 -37.43 16.86 9.48
C LYS A 412 -37.71 16.24 8.10
N PHE A 413 -38.89 15.66 7.90
CA PHE A 413 -39.20 14.92 6.65
C PHE A 413 -39.89 15.76 5.57
N ASN A 414 -40.30 16.99 5.91
CA ASN A 414 -41.00 17.85 4.97
C ASN A 414 -40.17 18.12 3.70
N HIS A 415 -38.89 18.44 3.87
CA HIS A 415 -37.97 18.64 2.75
C HIS A 415 -37.82 17.36 1.90
N ASP A 416 -37.54 16.22 2.53
CA ASP A 416 -37.33 14.93 1.87
C ASP A 416 -38.53 14.52 1.00
N CYS A 417 -39.74 14.68 1.52
CA CYS A 417 -40.97 14.37 0.78
C CYS A 417 -41.12 15.29 -0.45
N GLN A 418 -40.87 16.59 -0.30
CA GLN A 418 -40.93 17.55 -1.41
C GLN A 418 -39.89 17.24 -2.50
N LEU A 419 -38.64 16.94 -2.10
CA LEU A 419 -37.55 16.61 -3.02
C LEU A 419 -37.85 15.32 -3.80
N TRP A 420 -38.38 14.30 -3.12
CA TRP A 420 -38.75 13.02 -3.74
C TRP A 420 -39.82 13.18 -4.82
N HIS A 421 -40.92 13.89 -4.49
CA HIS A 421 -42.02 14.13 -5.45
C HIS A 421 -41.57 15.00 -6.62
N TYR A 422 -40.71 15.99 -6.39
CA TYR A 422 -40.14 16.81 -7.45
C TYR A 422 -39.30 15.99 -8.44
N VAL A 423 -38.43 15.09 -7.96
CA VAL A 423 -37.64 14.23 -8.86
C VAL A 423 -38.52 13.18 -9.53
N LYS A 424 -39.52 12.63 -8.83
CA LYS A 424 -40.49 11.69 -9.39
C LYS A 424 -41.28 12.29 -10.56
N ASP A 425 -41.81 13.50 -10.41
CA ASP A 425 -42.57 14.18 -11.46
C ASP A 425 -41.73 14.48 -12.72
N LYS A 426 -40.39 14.47 -12.59
CA LYS A 426 -39.45 14.63 -13.71
C LYS A 426 -38.99 13.31 -14.33
N ARG A 427 -39.45 12.17 -13.83
CA ARG A 427 -39.21 10.86 -14.42
C ARG A 427 -40.35 10.50 -15.40
N PRO A 428 -40.06 9.73 -16.46
CA PRO A 428 -41.12 9.24 -17.34
C PRO A 428 -42.08 8.33 -16.56
N SER A 429 -43.35 8.34 -16.95
CA SER A 429 -44.44 7.58 -16.30
C SER A 429 -44.30 6.06 -16.48
N TYR A 430 -43.51 5.62 -17.46
CA TYR A 430 -43.20 4.23 -17.74
C TYR A 430 -41.68 4.07 -17.86
N ILE A 431 -41.11 3.14 -17.10
CA ILE A 431 -39.66 2.94 -17.00
C ILE A 431 -39.35 1.45 -17.19
N ASP A 432 -38.71 1.10 -18.31
CA ASP A 432 -38.27 -0.27 -18.61
C ASP A 432 -36.86 -0.58 -18.04
N SER A 433 -35.99 0.43 -17.95
CA SER A 433 -34.60 0.27 -17.51
C SER A 433 -34.10 1.46 -16.71
N THR A 434 -33.19 1.22 -15.77
CA THR A 434 -32.44 2.26 -15.05
C THR A 434 -31.63 3.16 -15.98
N LYS A 435 -31.30 2.68 -17.20
CA LYS A 435 -30.57 3.44 -18.21
C LYS A 435 -31.35 4.61 -18.80
N ASP A 436 -32.68 4.55 -18.76
CA ASP A 436 -33.56 5.55 -19.35
C ASP A 436 -33.89 6.70 -18.38
N ILE A 437 -33.44 6.59 -17.11
CA ILE A 437 -33.71 7.57 -16.07
C ILE A 437 -32.60 8.61 -16.02
N ILE A 438 -32.98 9.86 -16.26
CA ILE A 438 -32.07 11.01 -16.21
C ILE A 438 -31.96 11.61 -14.80
N ASN A 439 -33.07 11.68 -14.05
CA ASN A 439 -33.16 12.42 -12.80
C ASN A 439 -33.10 11.50 -11.57
N TRP A 440 -32.14 11.73 -10.67
CA TRP A 440 -31.89 10.93 -9.47
C TRP A 440 -31.73 11.83 -8.23
N VAL A 441 -31.98 11.28 -7.04
CA VAL A 441 -31.62 11.91 -5.77
C VAL A 441 -30.42 11.15 -5.18
N LEU A 442 -29.43 11.87 -4.66
CA LEU A 442 -28.30 11.31 -3.94
C LEU A 442 -28.34 11.77 -2.48
N THR A 443 -28.45 10.83 -1.55
CA THR A 443 -28.54 11.12 -0.11
C THR A 443 -27.71 10.14 0.72
N LEU A 444 -27.26 10.62 1.88
CA LEU A 444 -26.62 9.82 2.92
C LEU A 444 -27.59 9.50 4.07
N ASP A 445 -28.81 10.03 4.05
CA ASP A 445 -29.81 9.77 5.09
C ASP A 445 -30.52 8.44 4.83
N PHE A 446 -30.25 7.45 5.67
CA PHE A 446 -30.93 6.16 5.63
C PHE A 446 -32.44 6.28 5.88
N SER A 447 -32.89 7.30 6.60
CA SER A 447 -34.32 7.58 6.80
C SER A 447 -34.98 7.99 5.48
N PHE A 448 -34.28 8.74 4.63
CA PHE A 448 -34.79 9.13 3.33
C PHE A 448 -34.77 7.95 2.33
N LEU A 449 -33.72 7.12 2.38
CA LEU A 449 -33.67 5.86 1.62
C LEU A 449 -34.77 4.88 2.06
N GLU A 450 -35.08 4.81 3.36
CA GLU A 450 -36.18 4.01 3.91
C GLU A 450 -37.54 4.50 3.38
N TYR A 451 -37.75 5.83 3.30
CA TYR A 451 -38.95 6.40 2.71
C TYR A 451 -39.10 6.03 1.22
N ASP A 452 -38.03 6.12 0.44
CA ASP A 452 -38.04 5.72 -0.98
C ASP A 452 -38.40 4.22 -1.13
N LYS A 453 -37.80 3.35 -0.31
CA LYS A 453 -38.13 1.92 -0.27
C LYS A 453 -39.59 1.68 0.13
N PHE A 454 -40.08 2.38 1.15
CA PHE A 454 -41.47 2.31 1.57
C PHE A 454 -42.44 2.66 0.42
N LYS A 455 -42.11 3.66 -0.41
CA LYS A 455 -42.90 4.01 -1.59
C LYS A 455 -42.84 2.97 -2.70
N GLN A 456 -41.71 2.29 -2.88
CA GLN A 456 -41.58 1.17 -3.82
C GLN A 456 -42.45 -0.02 -3.40
N TYR A 457 -42.50 -0.34 -2.10
CA TYR A 457 -43.35 -1.42 -1.58
C TYR A 457 -44.84 -1.15 -1.77
N LYS A 458 -45.30 0.10 -1.59
CA LYS A 458 -46.73 0.46 -1.68
C LYS A 458 -47.23 0.70 -3.10
N ASN A 459 -46.36 1.08 -4.04
CA ASN A 459 -46.76 1.48 -5.38
C ASN A 459 -46.01 0.65 -6.44
N THR A 460 -46.72 -0.31 -7.03
CA THR A 460 -46.22 -1.27 -8.04
C THR A 460 -45.70 -0.63 -9.33
N ASN A 461 -46.02 0.65 -9.59
CA ASN A 461 -45.51 1.41 -10.74
C ASN A 461 -44.15 2.09 -10.47
N THR A 462 -43.68 2.13 -9.22
CA THR A 462 -42.36 2.67 -8.84
C THR A 462 -41.47 1.51 -8.40
N GLN A 463 -41.01 0.70 -9.37
CA GLN A 463 -40.11 -0.43 -9.10
C GLN A 463 -38.63 -0.04 -8.99
N ILE A 464 -38.28 1.19 -9.38
CA ILE A 464 -36.90 1.68 -9.40
C ILE A 464 -36.74 2.82 -8.41
N SER A 465 -35.72 2.72 -7.55
CA SER A 465 -35.37 3.72 -6.54
C SER A 465 -35.24 5.13 -7.12
N ILE A 466 -35.73 6.11 -6.37
CA ILE A 466 -35.52 7.54 -6.68
C ILE A 466 -34.26 8.05 -5.99
N CYS A 467 -34.10 7.66 -4.72
CA CYS A 467 -32.99 8.02 -3.88
C CYS A 467 -31.92 6.92 -3.96
N LEU A 468 -30.67 7.32 -4.16
CA LEU A 468 -29.53 6.45 -4.18
C LEU A 468 -28.55 6.86 -3.09
N HIS A 469 -27.95 5.87 -2.45
CA HIS A 469 -26.71 6.06 -1.71
C HIS A 469 -25.52 6.20 -2.69
N PRO A 470 -24.41 6.89 -2.36
CA PRO A 470 -23.21 6.95 -3.20
C PRO A 470 -22.70 5.58 -3.68
N ASN A 471 -22.76 4.55 -2.83
CA ASN A 471 -22.38 3.18 -3.22
C ASN A 471 -23.30 2.58 -4.29
N GLU A 472 -24.61 2.82 -4.17
CA GLU A 472 -25.60 2.38 -5.14
C GLU A 472 -25.42 3.15 -6.46
N PHE A 473 -25.07 4.43 -6.38
CA PHE A 473 -24.78 5.25 -7.55
C PHE A 473 -23.48 4.83 -8.26
N ILE A 474 -22.39 4.53 -7.54
CA ILE A 474 -21.16 3.93 -8.11
C ILE A 474 -21.48 2.61 -8.81
N SER A 475 -22.27 1.75 -8.14
CA SER A 475 -22.72 0.49 -8.71
C SER A 475 -23.58 0.70 -9.95
N MET A 476 -24.41 1.74 -9.98
CA MET A 476 -25.20 2.11 -11.16
C MET A 476 -24.30 2.59 -12.31
N LEU A 477 -23.24 3.35 -12.03
CA LEU A 477 -22.31 3.84 -13.05
C LEU A 477 -21.60 2.70 -13.83
N GLN A 478 -21.55 1.48 -13.28
CA GLN A 478 -21.03 0.29 -13.96
C GLN A 478 -21.77 -0.03 -15.27
N PHE A 479 -23.02 0.44 -15.41
CA PHE A 479 -23.79 0.24 -16.64
C PHE A 479 -23.19 1.01 -17.82
N TRP A 480 -22.53 2.15 -17.58
CA TRP A 480 -22.01 3.04 -18.62
C TRP A 480 -20.47 3.14 -18.64
N VAL A 481 -19.77 2.64 -17.61
CA VAL A 481 -18.31 2.72 -17.50
C VAL A 481 -17.71 1.30 -17.38
N PRO A 482 -16.60 0.98 -18.08
CA PRO A 482 -15.86 -0.26 -17.86
C PRO A 482 -15.14 -0.24 -16.50
N ARG A 483 -14.99 -1.41 -15.87
CA ARG A 483 -14.34 -1.53 -14.57
C ARG A 483 -12.83 -1.30 -14.70
N THR A 484 -12.32 -0.19 -14.16
CA THR A 484 -10.90 0.11 -14.00
C THR A 484 -10.41 -0.34 -12.61
N VAL A 485 -9.08 -0.44 -12.39
CA VAL A 485 -8.52 -0.76 -11.06
C VAL A 485 -8.99 0.23 -10.00
N LYS A 486 -9.16 1.51 -10.35
CA LYS A 486 -9.74 2.52 -9.45
C LYS A 486 -11.24 2.34 -9.23
N PHE A 487 -12.01 1.94 -10.26
CA PHE A 487 -13.42 1.56 -10.11
C PHE A 487 -13.58 0.36 -9.18
N GLU A 488 -12.72 -0.65 -9.32
CA GLU A 488 -12.64 -1.80 -8.42
C GLU A 488 -12.21 -1.37 -7.01
N ASN A 489 -11.26 -0.46 -6.85
CA ASN A 489 -10.90 0.07 -5.52
C ASN A 489 -12.03 0.89 -4.88
N ALA A 490 -12.78 1.68 -5.66
CA ALA A 490 -13.97 2.38 -5.20
C ALA A 490 -15.10 1.41 -4.82
N ILE A 491 -15.21 0.29 -5.54
CA ILE A 491 -16.09 -0.82 -5.15
C ILE A 491 -15.56 -1.57 -3.91
N LEU A 492 -14.24 -1.74 -3.78
CA LEU A 492 -13.63 -2.46 -2.67
C LEU A 492 -13.67 -1.66 -1.37
N GLY A 493 -13.62 -0.33 -1.45
CA GLY A 493 -13.97 0.58 -0.36
C GLY A 493 -15.38 0.32 0.20
N ASN A 494 -16.31 -0.19 -0.64
CA ASN A 494 -17.66 -0.57 -0.20
C ASN A 494 -17.70 -1.83 0.68
N PHE A 495 -16.69 -2.71 0.65
CA PHE A 495 -16.68 -3.93 1.48
C PHE A 495 -16.26 -3.68 2.93
N ARG A 496 -15.78 -2.48 3.27
CA ARG A 496 -15.33 -2.17 4.63
C ARG A 496 -16.46 -1.97 5.65
N LEU A 497 -17.72 -1.83 5.24
CA LEU A 497 -18.82 -1.57 6.16
C LEU A 497 -20.11 -2.33 5.80
N PRO A 498 -20.37 -3.42 6.53
CA PRO A 498 -21.63 -3.53 7.28
C PRO A 498 -21.48 -3.85 8.78
N PHE A 499 -20.27 -3.93 9.33
CA PHE A 499 -20.06 -4.55 10.65
C PHE A 499 -19.74 -3.62 11.83
N LEU A 500 -19.83 -2.29 11.68
CA LEU A 500 -19.37 -1.38 12.73
C LEU A 500 -20.26 -0.15 12.94
N PHE A 501 -21.54 -0.27 13.29
CA PHE A 501 -22.28 0.93 13.74
C PHE A 501 -23.14 0.70 14.99
N LYS A 502 -22.76 1.42 16.05
CA LYS A 502 -23.66 1.94 17.08
C LYS A 502 -24.15 3.31 16.58
N GLU A 503 -25.45 3.52 16.55
CA GLU A 503 -26.01 4.88 16.49
C GLU A 503 -25.49 5.66 17.70
N VAL A 504 -24.82 6.81 17.48
CA VAL A 504 -24.53 7.75 18.56
C VAL A 504 -25.88 8.31 19.01
N ASP A 505 -26.24 8.06 20.27
CA ASP A 505 -27.49 8.53 20.84
C ASP A 505 -27.45 10.07 20.93
N GLY A 506 -28.35 10.75 20.22
CA GLY A 506 -28.45 12.21 20.23
C GLY A 506 -28.77 12.81 21.60
N GLU A 507 -29.17 11.99 22.59
CA GLU A 507 -29.24 12.39 23.99
C GLU A 507 -27.85 12.44 24.65
N SER A 508 -26.91 11.55 24.27
CA SER A 508 -25.53 11.54 24.78
C SER A 508 -24.74 12.78 24.34
N GLU A 509 -24.90 13.17 23.08
CA GLU A 509 -24.26 14.39 22.54
C GLU A 509 -24.75 15.64 23.28
N LYS A 510 -26.06 15.74 23.56
CA LYS A 510 -26.63 16.86 24.34
C LYS A 510 -26.08 16.91 25.76
N VAL A 511 -25.96 15.77 26.44
CA VAL A 511 -25.39 15.68 27.79
C VAL A 511 -23.91 16.10 27.78
N SER A 512 -23.14 15.66 26.78
CA SER A 512 -21.74 16.05 26.61
C SER A 512 -21.57 17.55 26.30
N ILE A 513 -22.49 18.14 25.54
CA ILE A 513 -22.55 19.58 25.29
C ILE A 513 -22.84 20.37 26.58
N GLU A 514 -23.78 19.92 27.41
CA GLU A 514 -24.09 20.58 28.68
C GLU A 514 -22.95 20.46 29.70
N ILE A 515 -22.19 19.35 29.69
CA ILE A 515 -20.95 19.21 30.47
C ILE A 515 -19.93 20.26 30.03
N LEU A 516 -19.66 20.39 28.72
CA LEU A 516 -18.73 21.40 28.20
C LEU A 516 -19.17 22.82 28.59
N ARG A 517 -20.46 23.12 28.47
CA ARG A 517 -21.02 24.43 28.82
C ARG A 517 -20.82 24.77 30.29
N ALA A 518 -21.03 23.81 31.19
CA ALA A 518 -20.79 23.98 32.61
C ALA A 518 -19.30 24.20 32.92
N MET A 519 -18.40 23.52 32.20
CA MET A 519 -16.94 23.70 32.35
C MET A 519 -16.46 25.06 31.83
N SER A 520 -17.00 25.56 30.72
CA SER A 520 -16.62 26.85 30.14
C SER A 520 -16.99 28.06 31.02
N GLN A 521 -17.91 27.90 31.97
CA GLN A 521 -18.28 28.96 32.92
C GLN A 521 -17.40 29.00 34.19
N TYR A 522 -16.46 28.06 34.34
CA TYR A 522 -15.54 28.05 35.47
C TYR A 522 -14.43 29.11 35.30
N GLU A 523 -14.11 29.86 36.36
CA GLU A 523 -13.15 30.99 36.32
C GLU A 523 -11.73 30.59 35.87
N ASP A 524 -11.37 29.31 35.98
CA ASP A 524 -10.06 28.73 35.62
C ASP A 524 -10.11 27.72 34.45
N ASN A 525 -11.11 27.81 33.57
CA ASN A 525 -11.36 26.82 32.50
C ASN A 525 -10.17 26.54 31.55
N GLU A 526 -9.22 27.47 31.41
CA GLU A 526 -8.02 27.34 30.58
C GLU A 526 -6.95 26.43 31.21
N LYS A 527 -7.00 26.22 32.53
CA LYS A 527 -6.04 25.37 33.27
C LYS A 527 -6.38 23.88 33.20
N PHE A 528 -7.57 23.51 32.72
CA PHE A 528 -7.92 22.11 32.54
C PHE A 528 -7.10 21.51 31.40
N SER A 529 -6.36 20.43 31.70
CA SER A 529 -5.69 19.64 30.66
C SER A 529 -6.73 18.90 29.82
N SER A 530 -6.40 18.63 28.56
CA SER A 530 -7.25 17.84 27.65
C SER A 530 -7.58 16.45 28.23
N GLU A 531 -6.64 15.85 28.97
CA GLU A 531 -6.80 14.56 29.66
C GLU A 531 -7.90 14.61 30.74
N LEU A 532 -7.87 15.65 31.60
CA LEU A 532 -8.87 15.84 32.65
C LEU A 532 -10.26 16.11 32.05
N VAL A 533 -10.34 16.90 30.97
CA VAL A 533 -11.59 17.16 30.26
C VAL A 533 -12.15 15.88 29.62
N THR A 534 -11.29 15.05 29.01
CA THR A 534 -11.69 13.77 28.41
C THR A 534 -12.24 12.80 29.46
N GLU A 535 -11.60 12.75 30.64
CA GLU A 535 -12.03 11.90 31.74
C GLU A 535 -13.37 12.35 32.34
N ILE A 536 -13.61 13.66 32.41
CA ILE A 536 -14.89 14.23 32.85
C ILE A 536 -15.98 13.94 31.82
N LEU A 537 -15.69 14.15 30.53
CA LEU A 537 -16.63 13.84 29.46
C LEU A 537 -17.01 12.37 29.50
N THR A 538 -16.07 11.43 29.58
CA THR A 538 -16.34 9.98 29.53
C THR A 538 -16.93 9.35 30.80
N ASN A 539 -17.13 10.12 31.88
CA ASN A 539 -17.62 9.61 33.17
C ASN A 539 -19.13 9.27 33.13
N LYS A 540 -19.44 7.97 33.11
CA LYS A 540 -20.82 7.45 33.08
C LYS A 540 -21.67 7.83 34.30
N ALA A 541 -21.08 7.94 35.49
CA ALA A 541 -21.81 8.27 36.72
C ALA A 541 -22.21 9.76 36.77
N LEU A 542 -21.31 10.65 36.33
CA LEU A 542 -21.58 12.08 36.17
C LEU A 542 -22.70 12.31 35.14
N ARG A 543 -22.63 11.60 34.00
CA ARG A 543 -23.62 11.69 32.93
C ARG A 543 -25.02 11.24 33.29
N GLN A 544 -25.15 10.24 34.16
CA GLN A 544 -26.46 9.81 34.64
C GLN A 544 -27.10 10.82 35.61
N LYS A 545 -26.28 11.64 36.28
CA LYS A 545 -26.73 12.68 37.21
C LYS A 545 -27.09 13.99 36.50
N ILE A 546 -26.40 14.32 35.41
CA ILE A 546 -26.66 15.52 34.58
C ILE A 546 -27.88 15.25 33.68
N LYS A 547 -28.98 15.97 33.91
CA LYS A 547 -30.17 15.93 33.04
C LYS A 547 -30.27 17.24 32.25
N VAL A 548 -30.77 17.16 31.02
CA VAL A 548 -31.02 18.32 30.12
C VAL A 548 -31.96 19.36 30.76
N SER A 549 -32.73 18.97 31.79
CA SER A 549 -33.68 19.82 32.53
C SER A 549 -33.09 20.57 33.73
N ASN A 550 -31.83 20.33 34.10
CA ASN A 550 -31.22 20.95 35.30
C ASN A 550 -30.73 22.38 35.00
N THR A 551 -30.68 23.25 36.02
CA THR A 551 -30.11 24.59 35.86
C THR A 551 -28.58 24.53 35.74
N ILE A 552 -27.99 25.57 35.14
CA ILE A 552 -26.54 25.63 34.87
C ILE A 552 -25.75 25.62 36.19
N GLU A 553 -26.27 26.24 37.26
CA GLU A 553 -25.62 26.23 38.58
C GLU A 553 -25.66 24.84 39.26
N GLU A 554 -26.73 24.07 39.07
CA GLU A 554 -26.85 22.70 39.61
C GLU A 554 -25.86 21.74 38.94
N ASN A 555 -25.69 21.83 37.62
CA ASN A 555 -24.72 21.04 36.87
C ASN A 555 -23.27 21.39 37.25
N ALA A 556 -22.98 22.67 37.49
CA ALA A 556 -21.67 23.12 37.97
C ALA A 556 -21.36 22.62 39.40
N ALA A 557 -22.37 22.57 40.29
CA ALA A 557 -22.22 22.03 41.64
C ALA A 557 -21.96 20.51 41.64
N LEU A 558 -22.63 19.74 40.77
CA LEU A 558 -22.42 18.30 40.60
C LEU A 558 -21.00 17.97 40.08
N ILE A 559 -20.48 18.78 39.14
CA ILE A 559 -19.10 18.67 38.65
C ILE A 559 -18.11 19.00 39.78
N LYS A 560 -18.40 20.01 40.61
CA LYS A 560 -17.57 20.40 41.75
C LYS A 560 -17.50 19.32 42.83
N GLU A 561 -18.60 18.64 43.12
CA GLU A 561 -18.66 17.55 44.10
C GLU A 561 -17.87 16.30 43.64
N GLU A 562 -17.98 15.94 42.35
CA GLU A 562 -17.20 14.84 41.75
C GLU A 562 -15.70 15.17 41.66
N LEU A 563 -15.33 16.42 41.31
CA LEU A 563 -13.94 16.89 41.35
C LEU A 563 -13.36 16.87 42.77
N PHE A 564 -14.16 17.23 43.78
CA PHE A 564 -13.72 17.28 45.18
C PHE A 564 -13.57 15.88 45.80
N ASN A 565 -14.48 14.95 45.50
CA ASN A 565 -14.39 13.55 45.91
C ASN A 565 -13.18 12.85 45.27
N LYS A 566 -12.85 13.17 44.01
CA LYS A 566 -11.63 12.69 43.37
C LYS A 566 -10.38 13.29 44.00
N TYR A 567 -10.36 14.59 44.29
CA TYR A 567 -9.21 15.23 44.93
C TYR A 567 -8.89 14.62 46.29
N GLU A 568 -9.91 14.29 47.10
CA GLU A 568 -9.75 13.59 48.38
C GLU A 568 -9.29 12.13 48.21
N ALA A 569 -9.86 11.38 47.25
CA ALA A 569 -9.45 10.00 46.96
C ALA A 569 -8.01 9.93 46.42
N THR A 570 -7.65 10.84 45.51
CA THR A 570 -6.29 10.97 44.97
C THR A 570 -5.31 11.42 46.04
N LYS A 571 -5.69 12.29 46.98
CA LYS A 571 -4.83 12.69 48.12
C LYS A 571 -4.60 11.56 49.12
N GLN A 572 -5.60 10.71 49.35
CA GLN A 572 -5.47 9.51 50.19
C GLN A 572 -4.62 8.42 49.52
N LEU A 573 -4.83 8.17 48.22
CA LEU A 573 -3.96 7.31 47.40
C LEU A 573 -2.54 7.86 47.31
N LEU A 574 -2.37 9.19 47.16
CA LEU A 574 -1.06 9.84 47.12
C LEU A 574 -0.33 9.71 48.44
N ASN A 575 -1.01 9.72 49.60
CA ASN A 575 -0.38 9.50 50.91
C ASN A 575 0.04 8.04 51.13
N LEU A 576 -0.80 7.08 50.75
CA LEU A 576 -0.47 5.65 50.79
C LEU A 576 0.63 5.28 49.78
N GLU A 577 0.57 5.88 48.59
CA GLU A 577 1.65 5.82 47.61
C GLU A 577 2.85 6.62 48.07
N LYS A 578 2.76 7.66 48.90
CA LYS A 578 3.94 8.39 49.42
C LYS A 578 4.73 7.49 50.36
N GLU A 579 4.07 6.76 51.24
CA GLU A 579 4.72 5.82 52.15
C GLU A 579 5.32 4.62 51.38
N LYS A 580 4.60 4.09 50.37
CA LYS A 580 5.14 3.05 49.47
C LYS A 580 6.22 3.58 48.53
N LYS A 581 6.13 4.81 48.07
CA LYS A 581 7.07 5.49 47.19
C LYS A 581 8.26 5.98 47.97
N GLU A 582 8.20 6.22 49.28
CA GLU A 582 9.39 6.48 50.08
C GLU A 582 10.24 5.20 50.18
N SER A 583 9.62 4.03 50.45
CA SER A 583 10.35 2.76 50.43
C SER A 583 10.81 2.32 49.04
N LEU A 584 9.94 2.42 48.02
CA LEU A 584 10.32 2.16 46.62
C LEU A 584 11.24 3.24 46.05
N SER A 585 11.23 4.48 46.52
CA SER A 585 12.15 5.55 46.07
C SER A 585 13.54 5.30 46.63
N GLU A 586 13.67 4.75 47.83
CA GLU A 586 14.98 4.31 48.33
C GLU A 586 15.52 3.18 47.44
N GLU A 587 14.73 2.14 47.16
CA GLU A 587 15.12 1.05 46.25
C GLU A 587 15.35 1.53 44.80
N LEU A 588 14.45 2.36 44.25
CA LEU A 588 14.60 2.96 42.91
C LEU A 588 15.74 3.95 42.85
N SER A 589 16.10 4.63 43.95
CA SER A 589 17.28 5.49 43.98
C SER A 589 18.56 4.66 43.90
N ILE A 590 18.61 3.53 44.60
CA ILE A 590 19.73 2.58 44.54
C ILE A 590 19.82 1.99 43.13
N VAL A 591 18.71 1.50 42.57
CA VAL A 591 18.66 0.93 41.21
C VAL A 591 18.94 2.00 40.15
N LYS A 592 18.47 3.24 40.30
CA LYS A 592 18.73 4.34 39.36
C LYS A 592 20.17 4.84 39.45
N ILE A 593 20.78 4.82 40.64
CA ILE A 593 22.21 5.03 40.81
C ILE A 593 22.96 3.88 40.11
N GLU A 594 22.56 2.63 40.31
CA GLU A 594 23.20 1.47 39.71
C GLU A 594 23.08 1.47 38.17
N ILE A 595 21.88 1.71 37.61
CA ILE A 595 21.64 1.95 36.18
C ILE A 595 22.46 3.14 35.68
N GLY A 596 22.53 4.23 36.44
CA GLY A 596 23.36 5.38 36.10
C GLY A 596 24.86 5.04 36.07
N THR A 597 25.35 4.21 37.00
CA THR A 597 26.74 3.74 36.99
C THR A 597 27.02 2.74 35.88
N LEU A 598 26.06 1.88 35.54
CA LEU A 598 26.17 0.92 34.43
C LEU A 598 26.12 1.64 33.08
N SER A 599 25.20 2.59 32.89
CA SER A 599 25.14 3.45 31.71
C SER A 599 26.44 4.22 31.52
N LYS A 600 26.96 4.84 32.60
CA LYS A 600 28.28 5.51 32.54
C LYS A 600 29.42 4.55 32.19
N LYS A 601 29.43 3.33 32.75
CA LYS A 601 30.42 2.30 32.38
C LYS A 601 30.29 1.88 30.91
N ILE A 602 29.07 1.78 30.38
CA ILE A 602 28.82 1.47 28.97
C ILE A 602 29.33 2.62 28.09
N ASP A 603 29.00 3.87 28.43
CA ASP A 603 29.49 5.05 27.72
C ASP A 603 31.02 5.13 27.74
N GLU A 604 31.65 4.88 28.89
CA GLU A 604 33.12 4.82 29.04
C GLU A 604 33.76 3.70 28.21
N LEU A 605 33.12 2.53 28.12
CA LEU A 605 33.60 1.41 27.30
C LEU A 605 33.43 1.68 25.81
N GLN A 606 32.31 2.28 25.40
CA GLN A 606 32.06 2.70 24.03
C GLN A 606 33.04 3.82 23.62
N GLU A 607 33.30 4.80 24.48
CA GLU A 607 34.28 5.86 24.22
C GLU A 607 35.70 5.29 24.08
N LYS A 608 36.10 4.36 24.96
CA LYS A 608 37.40 3.67 24.82
C LYS A 608 37.51 2.90 23.49
N THR A 609 36.43 2.28 23.06
CA THR A 609 36.39 1.53 21.79
C THR A 609 36.45 2.48 20.59
N ASN A 610 35.68 3.57 20.61
CA ASN A 610 35.72 4.62 19.59
C ASN A 610 37.13 5.23 19.45
N GLN A 611 37.77 5.56 20.58
CA GLN A 611 39.14 6.08 20.59
C GLN A 611 40.15 5.06 20.05
N LYS A 612 39.92 3.76 20.29
CA LYS A 612 40.77 2.69 19.74
C LYS A 612 40.64 2.63 18.21
N ILE A 613 39.41 2.58 17.70
CA ILE A 613 39.13 2.54 16.25
C ILE A 613 39.71 3.77 15.55
N GLU A 614 39.49 4.97 16.11
CA GLU A 614 40.04 6.21 15.56
C GLU A 614 41.58 6.15 15.47
N LYS A 615 42.26 5.69 16.53
CA LYS A 615 43.72 5.56 16.55
C LYS A 615 44.24 4.56 15.51
N GLU A 616 43.58 3.43 15.35
CA GLU A 616 43.98 2.41 14.36
C GLU A 616 43.83 2.92 12.93
N LEU A 617 42.69 3.56 12.61
CA LEU A 617 42.45 4.17 11.31
C LEU A 617 43.42 5.32 11.02
N GLU A 618 43.70 6.18 11.99
CA GLU A 618 44.69 7.25 11.83
C GLU A 618 46.11 6.70 11.63
N LEU A 619 46.46 5.60 12.30
CA LEU A 619 47.76 4.95 12.12
C LEU A 619 47.92 4.40 10.70
N ILE A 620 46.88 3.75 10.16
CA ILE A 620 46.86 3.27 8.77
C ILE A 620 46.99 4.44 7.80
N ARG A 621 46.23 5.52 8.02
CA ARG A 621 46.25 6.74 7.20
C ARG A 621 47.62 7.39 7.18
N LYS A 622 48.25 7.56 8.35
CA LYS A 622 49.61 8.13 8.48
C LYS A 622 50.66 7.24 7.84
N SER A 623 50.58 5.92 8.04
CA SER A 623 51.48 4.97 7.41
C SER A 623 51.40 5.06 5.89
N LYS A 624 50.18 5.14 5.32
CA LYS A 624 50.01 5.25 3.86
C LYS A 624 50.47 6.59 3.32
N PHE A 625 50.22 7.67 4.04
CA PHE A 625 50.72 9.00 3.69
C PHE A 625 52.26 9.04 3.65
N GLN A 626 52.92 8.43 4.64
CA GLN A 626 54.39 8.31 4.67
C GLN A 626 54.94 7.44 3.53
N GLU A 627 54.27 6.34 3.20
CA GLU A 627 54.64 5.47 2.07
C GLU A 627 54.58 6.25 0.74
N LEU A 628 53.51 7.02 0.52
CA LEU A 628 53.34 7.84 -0.69
C LEU A 628 54.39 8.95 -0.80
N ASN A 629 54.68 9.64 0.30
CA ASN A 629 55.75 10.65 0.32
C ASN A 629 57.11 10.04 0.02
N SER A 630 57.44 8.91 0.65
CA SER A 630 58.71 8.20 0.42
C SER A 630 58.82 7.74 -1.04
N LYS A 631 57.72 7.24 -1.63
CA LYS A 631 57.68 6.87 -3.06
C LYS A 631 57.89 8.09 -3.95
N LYS A 632 57.25 9.23 -3.64
CA LYS A 632 57.41 10.46 -4.42
C LYS A 632 58.84 11.01 -4.35
N GLU A 633 59.44 11.03 -3.17
CA GLU A 633 60.84 11.42 -2.98
C GLU A 633 61.79 10.52 -3.77
N ALA A 634 61.60 9.20 -3.70
CA ALA A 634 62.42 8.25 -4.45
C ALA A 634 62.30 8.42 -5.97
N LEU A 635 61.09 8.69 -6.49
CA LEU A 635 60.87 9.02 -7.90
C LEU A 635 61.53 10.36 -8.28
N GLY A 636 61.45 11.37 -7.42
CA GLY A 636 62.10 12.66 -7.62
C GLY A 636 63.62 12.54 -7.74
N ILE A 637 64.25 11.76 -6.86
CA ILE A 637 65.70 11.47 -6.92
C ILE A 637 66.07 10.77 -8.23
N LYS A 638 65.28 9.78 -8.67
CA LYS A 638 65.50 9.10 -9.96
C LYS A 638 65.36 10.05 -11.14
N LEU A 639 64.37 10.95 -11.12
CA LEU A 639 64.18 11.95 -12.17
C LEU A 639 65.37 12.91 -12.27
N GLU A 640 65.89 13.38 -11.14
CA GLU A 640 67.09 14.23 -11.12
C GLU A 640 68.32 13.49 -11.68
N GLN A 641 68.50 12.22 -11.31
CA GLN A 641 69.60 11.39 -11.84
C GLN A 641 69.52 11.20 -13.36
N ILE A 642 68.33 10.92 -13.89
CA ILE A 642 68.12 10.75 -15.33
C ILE A 642 68.25 12.09 -16.06
N LYS A 643 67.71 13.17 -15.51
CA LYS A 643 67.84 14.52 -16.07
C LYS A 643 69.30 14.96 -16.16
N SER A 644 70.10 14.67 -15.14
CA SER A 644 71.55 14.90 -15.15
C SER A 644 72.23 14.14 -16.30
N ARG A 645 71.92 12.85 -16.46
CA ARG A 645 72.45 12.04 -17.57
C ARG A 645 71.99 12.56 -18.95
N ILE A 646 70.76 13.05 -19.10
CA ILE A 646 70.27 13.68 -20.34
C ILE A 646 71.08 14.95 -20.63
N SER A 647 71.33 15.78 -19.61
CA SER A 647 72.15 16.99 -19.74
C SER A 647 73.56 16.69 -20.23
N ASP A 648 74.19 15.61 -19.76
CA ASP A 648 75.51 15.17 -20.24
C ASP A 648 75.48 14.83 -21.74
N TYR A 649 74.42 14.16 -22.20
CA TYR A 649 74.23 13.86 -23.63
C TYR A 649 73.95 15.13 -24.46
N GLU A 650 73.18 16.07 -23.93
CA GLU A 650 72.91 17.36 -24.59
C GLU A 650 74.21 18.16 -24.79
N GLU A 651 75.11 18.17 -23.80
CA GLU A 651 76.42 18.80 -23.94
C GLU A 651 77.28 18.12 -25.04
N GLN A 652 77.20 16.79 -25.15
CA GLN A 652 77.87 16.04 -26.23
C GLN A 652 77.25 16.32 -27.60
N ILE A 653 75.93 16.46 -27.68
CA ILE A 653 75.19 16.85 -28.89
C ILE A 653 75.61 18.26 -29.34
N GLU A 654 75.71 19.21 -28.41
CA GLU A 654 76.15 20.58 -28.68
C GLU A 654 77.57 20.58 -29.29
N LYS A 655 78.50 19.83 -28.68
CA LYS A 655 79.86 19.65 -29.20
C LYS A 655 79.88 19.02 -30.60
N ALA A 656 79.04 18.00 -30.83
CA ALA A 656 78.89 17.36 -32.14
C ALA A 656 78.34 18.33 -33.20
N ASN A 657 77.34 19.15 -32.85
CA ASN A 657 76.77 20.18 -33.73
C ASN A 657 77.82 21.23 -34.12
N VAL A 658 78.63 21.69 -33.16
CA VAL A 658 79.73 22.63 -33.44
C VAL A 658 80.79 22.03 -34.36
N GLU A 659 81.17 20.75 -34.17
CA GLU A 659 82.09 20.05 -35.09
C GLU A 659 81.46 19.89 -36.49
N PHE A 660 80.17 19.54 -36.56
CA PHE A 660 79.43 19.44 -37.82
C PHE A 660 79.35 20.77 -38.58
N GLU A 661 79.07 21.87 -37.90
CA GLU A 661 79.04 23.22 -38.49
C GLU A 661 80.41 23.65 -39.03
N ARG A 662 81.51 23.31 -38.33
CA ARG A 662 82.87 23.58 -38.79
C ARG A 662 83.27 22.69 -39.97
N ALA A 663 82.95 21.41 -39.91
CA ALA A 663 83.27 20.43 -40.95
C ALA A 663 82.46 20.62 -42.23
N SER A 664 81.21 21.07 -42.13
CA SER A 664 80.34 21.34 -43.28
C SER A 664 80.77 22.58 -44.08
N LYS A 665 81.44 23.55 -43.44
CA LYS A 665 81.95 24.79 -44.06
C LYS A 665 83.37 24.68 -44.63
N THR A 666 84.01 23.51 -44.56
CA THR A 666 85.36 23.32 -45.11
C THR A 666 85.32 23.16 -46.64
N LEU A 667 86.22 23.84 -47.37
CA LEU A 667 86.25 23.88 -48.84
C LEU A 667 86.16 22.49 -49.52
N SER A 668 86.85 21.50 -48.95
CA SER A 668 86.85 20.10 -49.42
C SER A 668 85.48 19.42 -49.30
N ASN A 669 84.72 19.69 -48.25
CA ASN A 669 83.40 19.10 -48.01
C ASN A 669 82.30 19.81 -48.80
N ILE A 670 82.45 21.12 -49.08
CA ILE A 670 81.57 21.87 -49.98
C ILE A 670 81.67 21.33 -51.42
N LEU A 671 82.88 21.01 -51.89
CA LEU A 671 83.13 20.36 -53.18
C LEU A 671 82.58 18.93 -53.26
N LYS A 672 82.59 18.17 -52.15
CA LYS A 672 81.96 16.83 -52.10
C LYS A 672 80.43 16.89 -52.08
N ALA A 673 79.86 17.87 -51.38
CA ALA A 673 78.42 18.08 -51.31
C ALA A 673 77.79 18.41 -52.68
N THR A 674 78.54 19.12 -53.54
CA THR A 674 78.11 19.46 -54.91
C THR A 674 78.15 18.26 -55.88
N PHE A 675 78.96 17.23 -55.59
CA PHE A 675 79.07 16.01 -56.40
C PHE A 675 78.09 14.89 -56.01
N LEU A 676 77.75 14.77 -54.71
CA LEU A 676 76.93 13.69 -54.15
C LEU A 676 75.47 14.06 -53.86
N GLY A 677 75.11 15.34 -53.99
CA GLY A 677 73.83 15.90 -53.59
C GLY A 677 73.89 16.45 -52.16
N GLU A 678 73.61 17.75 -52.00
CA GLU A 678 73.89 18.49 -50.78
C GLU A 678 73.16 17.94 -49.55
N ALA A 679 71.89 17.54 -49.71
CA ALA A 679 71.08 16.98 -48.63
C ALA A 679 71.60 15.61 -48.15
N LYS A 680 71.99 14.74 -49.08
CA LYS A 680 72.45 13.37 -48.77
C LYS A 680 73.83 13.39 -48.10
N PHE A 681 74.76 14.19 -48.63
CA PHE A 681 76.10 14.32 -48.06
C PHE A 681 76.08 14.97 -46.66
N LYS A 682 75.26 16.02 -46.46
CA LYS A 682 75.11 16.64 -45.13
C LYS A 682 74.50 15.66 -44.12
N SER A 683 73.56 14.81 -44.53
CA SER A 683 73.01 13.76 -43.66
C SER A 683 74.08 12.74 -43.25
N GLU A 684 74.80 12.17 -44.21
CA GLU A 684 75.86 11.18 -43.93
C GLU A 684 77.01 11.75 -43.09
N LEU A 685 77.38 13.03 -43.33
CA LEU A 685 78.38 13.73 -42.53
C LEU A 685 77.90 13.99 -41.09
N LYS A 686 76.62 14.33 -40.93
CA LYS A 686 76.01 14.54 -39.61
C LYS A 686 75.98 13.24 -38.82
N ASP A 687 75.53 12.15 -39.42
CA ASP A 687 75.47 10.83 -38.77
C ASP A 687 76.86 10.36 -38.32
N LYS A 688 77.87 10.52 -39.18
CA LYS A 688 79.26 10.15 -38.88
C LYS A 688 79.87 10.96 -37.73
N ILE A 689 79.57 12.27 -37.65
CA ILE A 689 80.07 13.14 -36.59
C ILE A 689 79.31 12.86 -35.30
N HIS A 690 77.97 12.79 -35.33
CA HIS A 690 77.16 12.56 -34.14
C HIS A 690 77.44 11.18 -33.50
N SER A 691 77.66 10.13 -34.29
CA SER A 691 77.99 8.79 -33.77
C SER A 691 79.33 8.70 -33.04
N LYS A 692 80.22 9.69 -33.21
CA LYS A 692 81.51 9.77 -32.48
C LYS A 692 81.34 10.31 -31.06
N TYR A 693 80.32 11.15 -30.85
CA TYR A 693 80.09 11.84 -29.59
C TYR A 693 79.15 11.06 -28.67
N TYR A 694 78.07 10.50 -29.20
CA TYR A 694 77.05 9.83 -28.38
C TYR A 694 76.30 8.71 -29.13
N ASP A 695 75.68 7.82 -28.36
CA ASP A 695 74.80 6.76 -28.86
C ASP A 695 73.34 7.23 -28.86
N TYR A 696 72.80 7.51 -30.04
CA TYR A 696 71.42 7.98 -30.22
C TYR A 696 70.39 7.01 -29.63
N SER A 697 70.63 5.71 -29.69
CA SER A 697 69.68 4.70 -29.19
C SER A 697 69.57 4.73 -27.66
N LYS A 698 70.68 4.99 -26.97
CA LYS A 698 70.71 5.15 -25.51
C LYS A 698 70.09 6.47 -25.08
N TYR A 699 70.40 7.55 -25.79
CA TYR A 699 69.80 8.86 -25.54
C TYR A 699 68.26 8.83 -25.72
N SER A 700 67.77 8.20 -26.80
CA SER A 700 66.33 8.05 -27.02
C SER A 700 65.66 7.25 -25.91
N LYS A 701 66.21 6.08 -25.53
CA LYS A 701 65.68 5.26 -24.44
C LYS A 701 65.64 6.02 -23.11
N LEU A 702 66.68 6.80 -22.82
CA LEU A 702 66.77 7.59 -21.60
C LEU A 702 65.72 8.72 -21.56
N ASN A 703 65.44 9.35 -22.71
CA ASN A 703 64.35 10.32 -22.86
C ASN A 703 62.97 9.68 -22.71
N ASP A 704 62.78 8.47 -23.24
CA ASP A 704 61.53 7.71 -23.06
C ASP A 704 61.33 7.33 -21.58
N GLU A 705 62.38 6.83 -20.92
CA GLU A 705 62.39 6.52 -19.49
C GLU A 705 62.12 7.78 -18.64
N PHE A 706 62.73 8.92 -18.99
CA PHE A 706 62.46 10.20 -18.33
C PHE A 706 61.00 10.63 -18.49
N ARG A 707 60.42 10.48 -19.68
CA ARG A 707 59.00 10.80 -19.93
C ARG A 707 58.07 9.90 -19.13
N GLU A 708 58.34 8.59 -19.10
CA GLU A 708 57.55 7.63 -18.33
C GLU A 708 57.61 7.93 -16.83
N LEU A 709 58.80 8.15 -16.28
CA LEU A 709 58.97 8.49 -14.86
C LEU A 709 58.43 9.88 -14.51
N SER A 710 58.54 10.86 -15.41
CA SER A 710 57.96 12.21 -15.18
C SER A 710 56.45 12.10 -15.09
N LYS A 711 55.86 11.30 -15.99
CA LYS A 711 54.43 11.01 -15.96
C LYS A 711 54.04 10.28 -14.67
N GLU A 712 54.77 9.25 -14.23
CA GLU A 712 54.48 8.55 -12.96
C GLU A 712 54.59 9.50 -11.75
N PHE A 713 55.56 10.41 -11.75
CA PHE A 713 55.74 11.40 -10.69
C PHE A 713 54.61 12.44 -10.64
N ASP A 714 54.17 12.93 -11.79
CA ASP A 714 53.07 13.89 -11.91
C ASP A 714 51.71 13.24 -11.57
N ASP A 715 51.51 11.99 -11.99
CA ASP A 715 50.30 11.21 -11.68
C ASP A 715 50.23 10.82 -10.18
N LEU A 716 51.36 10.84 -9.46
CA LEU A 716 51.40 10.53 -8.02
C LEU A 716 50.92 11.73 -7.17
N ILE A 717 49.62 11.77 -6.93
CA ILE A 717 48.96 12.76 -6.07
C ILE A 717 49.16 12.38 -4.59
N ILE A 718 49.65 13.34 -3.79
CA ILE A 718 49.67 13.22 -2.33
C ILE A 718 48.41 13.92 -1.80
N PRO A 719 47.42 13.17 -1.29
CA PRO A 719 46.20 13.76 -0.76
C PRO A 719 46.48 14.54 0.53
N LYS A 720 45.70 15.60 0.78
CA LYS A 720 45.75 16.33 2.06
C LYS A 720 45.10 15.46 3.14
N ILE A 721 45.71 15.44 4.32
CA ILE A 721 45.11 14.81 5.50
C ILE A 721 44.02 15.78 6.01
N GLU A 722 42.77 15.48 5.68
CA GLU A 722 41.59 16.12 6.27
C GLU A 722 41.48 15.85 7.78
N GLU A 723 40.85 16.73 8.54
CA GLU A 723 40.70 16.58 10.00
C GLU A 723 39.87 15.35 10.41
N LYS A 724 38.89 14.96 9.59
CA LYS A 724 38.01 13.81 9.82
C LYS A 724 38.43 12.59 9.00
N ILE A 725 38.15 11.40 9.52
CA ILE A 725 38.34 10.13 8.82
C ILE A 725 37.12 9.86 7.94
N ILE A 726 37.29 9.92 6.63
CA ILE A 726 36.23 9.64 5.66
C ILE A 726 36.20 8.14 5.33
N ILE A 727 35.00 7.56 5.40
CA ILE A 727 34.70 6.20 4.94
C ILE A 727 33.61 6.25 3.87
N TYR A 728 33.93 5.94 2.63
CA TYR A 728 32.95 5.81 1.56
C TYR A 728 32.18 4.50 1.69
N CYS A 729 30.86 4.51 1.66
CA CYS A 729 30.05 3.30 1.73
C CYS A 729 28.90 3.30 0.72
N GLU A 730 28.38 2.13 0.42
CA GLU A 730 27.40 1.98 -0.66
C GLU A 730 26.02 2.54 -0.31
N ASN A 731 25.41 3.26 -1.26
CA ASN A 731 24.04 3.74 -1.23
C ASN A 731 23.73 4.55 0.05
N GLN A 732 22.50 4.42 0.56
CA GLN A 732 22.03 5.15 1.74
C GLN A 732 22.49 4.54 3.08
N ASN A 733 23.42 3.58 3.06
CA ASN A 733 23.91 2.93 4.28
C ASN A 733 24.64 3.92 5.20
N SER A 734 25.24 4.97 4.61
CA SER A 734 25.91 6.05 5.35
C SER A 734 25.02 6.71 6.41
N THR A 735 23.72 6.84 6.13
CA THR A 735 22.75 7.41 7.08
C THR A 735 22.69 6.61 8.37
N PHE A 736 22.73 5.28 8.27
CA PHE A 736 22.64 4.39 9.43
C PHE A 736 23.99 4.25 10.13
N PHE A 737 25.10 4.15 9.40
CA PHE A 737 26.43 4.12 10.02
C PHE A 737 26.76 5.40 10.78
N ASN A 738 26.38 6.57 10.25
CA ASN A 738 26.59 7.84 10.95
C ASN A 738 25.76 7.95 12.24
N LYS A 739 24.63 7.26 12.35
CA LYS A 739 23.83 7.20 13.60
C LYS A 739 24.53 6.41 14.72
N LEU A 740 25.54 5.61 14.41
CA LEU A 740 26.36 4.92 15.42
C LEU A 740 27.31 5.89 16.17
N ASN A 741 27.41 7.15 15.74
CA ASN A 741 28.15 8.23 16.42
C ASN A 741 29.63 7.89 16.73
N PHE A 742 30.31 7.26 15.77
CA PHE A 742 31.76 7.07 15.86
C PHE A 742 32.48 8.42 15.87
N GLN A 743 33.38 8.61 16.84
CA GLN A 743 34.11 9.86 17.00
C GLN A 743 35.07 10.08 15.82
N ASN A 744 35.05 11.29 15.25
CA ASN A 744 35.92 11.73 14.16
C ASN A 744 35.86 10.89 12.86
N ILE A 745 34.85 10.03 12.72
CA ILE A 745 34.62 9.18 11.54
C ILE A 745 33.34 9.63 10.85
N HIS A 746 33.39 9.76 9.52
CA HIS A 746 32.24 10.17 8.73
C HIS A 746 32.02 9.26 7.54
N PHE A 747 30.83 8.65 7.48
CA PHE A 747 30.44 7.79 6.37
C PHE A 747 29.81 8.61 5.26
N ILE A 748 30.30 8.46 4.03
CA ILE A 748 29.84 9.19 2.84
C ILE A 748 29.25 8.20 1.83
N PRO A 749 28.04 8.45 1.30
CA PRO A 749 27.41 7.54 0.35
C PRO A 749 28.09 7.59 -1.02
N GLU A 750 28.24 6.43 -1.65
CA GLU A 750 28.67 6.24 -3.03
C GLU A 750 27.68 5.37 -3.80
N SER A 751 27.66 5.50 -5.13
CA SER A 751 26.60 4.89 -5.97
C SER A 751 26.61 3.36 -6.01
N ASN A 752 27.77 2.72 -5.84
CA ASN A 752 27.94 1.25 -5.84
C ASN A 752 29.34 0.87 -5.36
N SER A 753 29.56 -0.43 -5.15
CA SER A 753 30.85 -1.03 -4.79
C SER A 753 32.02 -0.62 -5.68
N ASN A 754 31.81 -0.49 -7.00
CA ASN A 754 32.86 -0.06 -7.92
C ASN A 754 33.26 1.41 -7.67
N ALA A 755 32.30 2.28 -7.38
CA ALA A 755 32.56 3.67 -7.05
C ALA A 755 33.36 3.79 -5.74
N VAL A 756 33.01 3.00 -4.72
CA VAL A 756 33.78 2.91 -3.47
C VAL A 756 35.22 2.49 -3.77
N TYR A 757 35.41 1.43 -4.56
CA TYR A 757 36.75 0.95 -4.95
C TYR A 757 37.57 2.02 -5.71
N ILE A 758 36.97 2.71 -6.68
CA ILE A 758 37.65 3.76 -7.45
C ILE A 758 38.04 4.94 -6.54
N LYS A 759 37.17 5.31 -5.59
CA LYS A 759 37.43 6.44 -4.67
C LYS A 759 38.58 6.16 -3.71
N ILE A 760 38.70 4.93 -3.19
CA ILE A 760 39.81 4.57 -2.31
C ILE A 760 41.14 4.47 -3.05
N LEU A 761 41.12 4.09 -4.33
CA LEU A 761 42.31 4.09 -5.17
C LEU A 761 42.75 5.52 -5.49
N ALA A 762 41.79 6.40 -5.77
CA ALA A 762 42.05 7.81 -6.02
C ALA A 762 42.51 8.57 -4.76
N ASN A 763 42.02 8.17 -3.57
CA ASN A 763 42.35 8.81 -2.30
C ASN A 763 42.81 7.77 -1.26
N PRO A 764 44.11 7.40 -1.26
CA PRO A 764 44.65 6.37 -0.35
C PRO A 764 44.57 6.69 1.14
N THR A 765 44.27 7.95 1.50
CA THR A 765 44.06 8.39 2.89
C THR A 765 42.60 8.30 3.34
N HIS A 766 41.68 7.95 2.46
CA HIS A 766 40.26 7.71 2.77
C HIS A 766 40.01 6.21 2.77
N PHE A 767 39.01 5.79 3.53
CA PHE A 767 38.61 4.39 3.63
C PHE A 767 37.38 4.12 2.76
N GLY A 768 37.16 2.87 2.41
CA GLY A 768 35.95 2.42 1.73
C GLY A 768 35.39 1.21 2.45
N LEU A 769 34.09 1.22 2.73
CA LEU A 769 33.33 0.12 3.29
C LEU A 769 32.36 -0.42 2.23
N ARG A 770 32.68 -1.61 1.72
CA ARG A 770 31.95 -2.27 0.64
C ARG A 770 31.12 -3.45 1.14
N ASP A 771 29.98 -3.69 0.51
CA ASP A 771 29.21 -4.92 0.62
C ASP A 771 30.04 -6.12 0.10
N ARG A 772 30.01 -7.23 0.84
CA ARG A 772 30.81 -8.41 0.53
C ARG A 772 30.51 -9.01 -0.83
N ASP A 773 29.24 -8.95 -1.24
CA ASP A 773 28.70 -9.69 -2.36
C ASP A 773 29.15 -11.17 -2.32
N PHE A 774 29.70 -11.67 -3.42
CA PHE A 774 30.22 -13.04 -3.55
C PHE A 774 31.75 -13.14 -3.32
N LEU A 775 32.38 -12.21 -2.61
CA LEU A 775 33.81 -12.32 -2.28
C LEU A 775 34.05 -13.41 -1.22
N THR A 776 35.08 -14.23 -1.42
CA THR A 776 35.49 -15.24 -0.43
C THR A 776 36.36 -14.64 0.67
N ASP A 777 36.50 -15.34 1.80
CA ASP A 777 37.33 -14.86 2.91
C ASP A 777 38.80 -14.65 2.49
N ASN A 778 39.32 -15.56 1.65
CA ASN A 778 40.70 -15.47 1.14
C ASN A 778 40.86 -14.29 0.16
N GLU A 779 39.86 -14.04 -0.69
CA GLU A 779 39.86 -12.87 -1.59
C GLU A 779 39.85 -11.56 -0.80
N ILE A 780 39.03 -11.48 0.25
CA ILE A 780 38.98 -10.31 1.15
C ILE A 780 40.32 -10.11 1.87
N GLN A 781 40.94 -11.17 2.39
CA GLN A 781 42.25 -11.06 3.05
C GLN A 781 43.33 -10.54 2.10
N LYS A 782 43.35 -11.01 0.84
CA LYS A 782 44.29 -10.52 -0.17
C LYS A 782 44.02 -9.07 -0.54
N LEU A 783 42.75 -8.69 -0.70
CA LEU A 783 42.36 -7.30 -0.95
C LEU A 783 42.77 -6.37 0.19
N LYS A 784 42.50 -6.74 1.45
CA LYS A 784 42.92 -5.98 2.64
C LYS A 784 44.44 -5.83 2.73
N LYS A 785 45.20 -6.85 2.30
CA LYS A 785 46.67 -6.81 2.25
C LYS A 785 47.19 -5.86 1.16
N GLN A 786 46.51 -5.78 0.02
CA GLN A 786 46.87 -4.87 -1.08
C GLN A 786 46.42 -3.42 -0.78
N HIS A 787 45.25 -3.27 -0.17
CA HIS A 787 44.60 -2.00 0.11
C HIS A 787 44.12 -2.00 1.57
N SER A 788 44.99 -1.57 2.49
CA SER A 788 44.69 -1.52 3.92
C SER A 788 43.55 -0.56 4.28
N ASN A 789 43.26 0.40 3.41
CA ASN A 789 42.13 1.32 3.51
C ASN A 789 40.82 0.76 2.94
N TYR A 790 40.80 -0.51 2.51
CA TYR A 790 39.61 -1.16 1.96
C TYR A 790 38.97 -2.13 2.96
N LEU A 791 37.83 -1.71 3.50
CA LEU A 791 37.00 -2.46 4.42
C LEU A 791 35.88 -3.16 3.66
N ILE A 792 35.64 -4.42 3.99
CA ILE A 792 34.62 -5.25 3.36
C ILE A 792 33.81 -5.90 4.48
N LEU A 793 32.49 -5.88 4.32
CA LEU A 793 31.58 -6.55 5.25
C LEU A 793 31.85 -8.05 5.33
N ASP A 794 31.59 -8.66 6.49
CA ASP A 794 31.72 -10.10 6.71
C ASP A 794 30.56 -10.89 6.08
N TYR A 795 29.35 -10.31 6.02
CA TYR A 795 28.17 -10.89 5.36
C TYR A 795 27.86 -10.22 4.02
N TYR A 796 27.02 -10.86 3.20
CA TYR A 796 26.75 -10.50 1.80
C TYR A 796 26.53 -9.00 1.57
N CYS A 797 25.68 -8.37 2.37
CA CYS A 797 25.36 -6.94 2.27
C CYS A 797 24.93 -6.37 3.62
N PHE A 798 24.80 -5.04 3.70
CA PHE A 798 24.29 -4.32 4.86
C PHE A 798 23.00 -4.91 5.46
N GLU A 799 22.02 -5.27 4.63
CA GLU A 799 20.75 -5.85 5.11
C GLU A 799 20.92 -7.18 5.85
N ASN A 800 22.02 -7.92 5.61
CA ASN A 800 22.30 -9.15 6.33
C ASN A 800 22.57 -8.91 7.81
N TYR A 801 23.10 -7.74 8.18
CA TYR A 801 23.30 -7.36 9.57
C TYR A 801 21.99 -6.94 10.22
N LEU A 802 21.16 -6.17 9.50
CA LEU A 802 19.87 -5.73 10.02
C LEU A 802 18.95 -6.91 10.35
N TYR A 803 18.81 -7.85 9.41
CA TYR A 803 17.90 -8.98 9.55
C TYR A 803 18.59 -10.25 10.07
N HIS A 804 19.76 -10.10 10.71
CA HIS A 804 20.45 -11.21 11.34
C HIS A 804 19.60 -11.76 12.52
N PRO A 805 19.51 -13.10 12.71
CA PRO A 805 18.73 -13.68 13.81
C PRO A 805 19.11 -13.15 15.18
N GLU A 806 20.41 -12.98 15.45
CA GLU A 806 20.89 -12.39 16.71
C GLU A 806 20.44 -10.92 16.87
N ASN A 807 20.42 -10.17 15.78
CA ASN A 807 20.07 -8.76 15.80
C ASN A 807 18.58 -8.55 16.10
N ILE A 808 17.73 -9.35 15.48
CA ILE A 808 16.28 -9.30 15.73
C ILE A 808 15.97 -9.81 17.14
N SER A 809 16.68 -10.85 17.60
CA SER A 809 16.50 -11.42 18.94
C SER A 809 16.81 -10.42 20.05
N GLU A 810 17.74 -9.49 19.85
CA GLU A 810 18.08 -8.45 20.83
C GLU A 810 16.91 -7.47 21.09
N LEU A 811 15.99 -7.33 20.13
CA LEU A 811 14.83 -6.45 20.28
C LEU A 811 13.69 -7.04 21.15
N GLU A 812 13.85 -8.27 21.66
CA GLU A 812 12.90 -8.96 22.54
C GLU A 812 11.43 -8.88 22.09
N ILE A 813 11.20 -9.11 20.79
CA ILE A 813 9.89 -8.94 20.16
C ILE A 813 8.97 -10.10 20.55
N GLN A 814 7.74 -9.75 20.93
CA GLN A 814 6.70 -10.72 21.28
C GLN A 814 6.43 -11.69 20.10
N ASP A 815 6.38 -12.99 20.40
CA ASP A 815 6.13 -14.08 19.45
C ASP A 815 7.20 -14.26 18.35
N PHE A 816 8.40 -13.68 18.52
CA PHE A 816 9.55 -13.99 17.66
C PHE A 816 10.31 -15.21 18.20
N ASP A 817 10.31 -16.30 17.44
CA ASP A 817 11.16 -17.47 17.69
C ASP A 817 12.38 -17.45 16.74
N LYS A 818 13.56 -17.31 17.35
CA LYS A 818 14.84 -17.31 16.66
C LYS A 818 15.12 -18.62 15.93
N SER A 819 14.73 -19.76 16.49
CA SER A 819 15.01 -21.08 15.91
C SER A 819 14.18 -21.28 14.64
N TRP A 820 12.89 -20.97 14.73
CA TRP A 820 11.99 -20.93 13.58
C TRP A 820 12.52 -19.99 12.47
N TYR A 821 12.99 -18.81 12.83
CA TYR A 821 13.52 -17.86 11.85
C TYR A 821 14.77 -18.37 11.13
N ILE A 822 15.67 -19.06 11.84
CA ILE A 822 16.85 -19.71 11.25
C ILE A 822 16.45 -20.81 10.28
N GLU A 823 15.49 -21.67 10.64
CA GLU A 823 14.98 -22.72 9.76
C GLU A 823 14.38 -22.15 8.48
N GLU A 824 13.63 -21.05 8.57
CA GLU A 824 13.06 -20.37 7.42
C GLU A 824 14.12 -19.74 6.52
N LEU A 825 15.18 -19.16 7.09
CA LEU A 825 16.33 -18.67 6.32
C LEU A 825 17.01 -19.81 5.54
N ILE A 826 17.24 -20.96 6.18
CA ILE A 826 17.83 -22.14 5.54
C ILE A 826 16.94 -22.65 4.41
N LYS A 827 15.62 -22.72 4.64
CA LYS A 827 14.63 -23.16 3.65
C LYS A 827 14.63 -22.24 2.42
N GLN A 828 14.59 -20.92 2.60
CA GLN A 828 14.58 -19.97 1.49
C GLN A 828 15.92 -19.92 0.75
N LYS A 829 17.04 -20.03 1.46
CA LYS A 829 18.37 -20.17 0.87
C LYS A 829 18.43 -21.38 -0.04
N THR A 830 17.94 -22.52 0.44
CA THR A 830 17.93 -23.79 -0.31
C THR A 830 17.04 -23.71 -1.55
N SER A 831 15.83 -23.15 -1.43
CA SER A 831 14.93 -23.00 -2.59
C SER A 831 15.46 -22.03 -3.65
N LYS A 832 16.29 -21.05 -3.27
CA LYS A 832 16.87 -20.05 -4.18
C LYS A 832 18.28 -20.38 -4.65
N TYR A 833 18.85 -21.50 -4.21
CA TYR A 833 20.23 -21.90 -4.52
C TYR A 833 20.55 -21.88 -6.02
N ASP A 834 19.75 -22.57 -6.84
CA ASP A 834 19.98 -22.66 -8.29
C ASP A 834 19.87 -21.30 -8.99
N LYS A 835 18.92 -20.48 -8.55
CA LYS A 835 18.73 -19.11 -9.07
C LYS A 835 19.94 -18.22 -8.76
N ILE A 836 20.52 -18.36 -7.57
CA ILE A 836 21.72 -17.62 -7.17
C ILE A 836 22.93 -18.11 -7.98
N LEU A 837 23.06 -19.43 -8.16
CA LEU A 837 24.15 -20.04 -8.92
C LEU A 837 24.20 -19.54 -10.37
N LEU A 838 23.05 -19.40 -11.03
CA LEU A 838 22.95 -18.86 -12.40
C LEU A 838 23.49 -17.42 -12.53
N LYS A 839 23.44 -16.62 -11.45
CA LYS A 839 23.91 -15.23 -11.44
C LYS A 839 25.36 -15.11 -10.96
N LEU A 840 25.84 -16.06 -10.16
CA LEU A 840 27.13 -16.01 -9.46
C LEU A 840 28.30 -15.61 -10.37
N THR A 841 28.50 -16.36 -11.45
CA THR A 841 29.64 -16.14 -12.37
C THR A 841 29.55 -14.77 -13.03
N ASN A 842 28.35 -14.34 -13.46
CA ASN A 842 28.16 -13.04 -14.09
C ASN A 842 28.39 -11.89 -13.10
N SER A 843 27.92 -12.01 -11.85
CA SER A 843 28.16 -11.03 -10.80
C SER A 843 29.66 -10.90 -10.50
N ARG A 844 30.36 -12.02 -10.29
CA ARG A 844 31.81 -12.03 -10.00
C ARG A 844 32.63 -11.48 -11.18
N ASN A 845 32.21 -11.68 -12.43
CA ASN A 845 32.86 -11.07 -13.61
C ASN A 845 32.71 -9.53 -13.64
N GLY A 846 31.72 -8.98 -12.93
CA GLY A 846 31.49 -7.55 -12.84
C GLY A 846 32.52 -6.81 -11.97
N TYR A 847 33.11 -7.47 -10.97
CA TYR A 847 33.94 -6.84 -9.94
C TYR A 847 35.22 -6.23 -10.52
N GLN A 848 35.47 -4.95 -10.21
CA GLN A 848 36.64 -4.22 -10.71
C GLN A 848 37.94 -4.73 -10.10
N GLU A 849 37.89 -5.26 -8.88
CA GLU A 849 39.00 -5.85 -8.14
C GLU A 849 39.70 -6.96 -8.93
N PHE A 850 38.93 -7.73 -9.71
CA PHE A 850 39.42 -8.85 -10.50
C PHE A 850 39.88 -8.47 -11.91
N LYS A 851 39.61 -7.23 -12.35
CA LYS A 851 39.93 -6.76 -13.72
C LYS A 851 41.33 -6.18 -13.83
N LEU A 852 42.01 -5.89 -12.72
CA LEU A 852 43.37 -5.37 -12.73
C LEU A 852 44.38 -6.48 -13.08
N PRO A 853 45.34 -6.23 -14.00
CA PRO A 853 46.31 -7.24 -14.46
C PRO A 853 47.10 -7.93 -13.34
N ASP A 854 47.36 -7.19 -12.26
CA ASP A 854 48.16 -7.63 -11.11
C ASP A 854 47.36 -8.42 -10.05
N ASN A 855 46.02 -8.49 -10.19
CA ASN A 855 45.11 -9.08 -9.20
C ASN A 855 44.57 -10.46 -9.62
N LYS A 856 45.47 -11.39 -9.98
CA LYS A 856 45.12 -12.78 -10.29
C LYS A 856 44.98 -13.65 -9.04
N PHE A 857 44.10 -13.26 -8.13
CA PHE A 857 43.85 -14.04 -6.91
C PHE A 857 42.41 -14.56 -6.76
N ARG A 858 41.57 -14.33 -7.77
CA ARG A 858 40.19 -14.83 -7.81
C ARG A 858 40.16 -16.34 -7.60
N GLU A 859 39.40 -16.76 -6.60
CA GLU A 859 39.13 -18.15 -6.31
C GLU A 859 38.03 -18.71 -7.21
N LYS A 860 37.97 -20.03 -7.19
CA LYS A 860 36.94 -20.82 -7.84
C LYS A 860 35.56 -20.49 -7.27
N ASP A 861 34.57 -20.36 -8.15
CA ASP A 861 33.18 -20.03 -7.77
C ASP A 861 32.57 -21.13 -6.85
N GLU A 862 33.16 -22.33 -6.85
CA GLU A 862 32.82 -23.46 -5.98
C GLU A 862 32.93 -23.15 -4.48
N VAL A 863 33.86 -22.28 -4.06
CA VAL A 863 34.00 -21.89 -2.63
C VAL A 863 32.76 -21.12 -2.16
N VAL A 864 32.22 -20.25 -3.01
CA VAL A 864 30.96 -19.53 -2.72
C VAL A 864 29.78 -20.51 -2.68
N CYS A 865 29.82 -21.54 -3.53
CA CYS A 865 28.80 -22.60 -3.52
C CYS A 865 28.84 -23.41 -2.21
N GLU A 866 30.02 -23.64 -1.63
CA GLU A 866 30.17 -24.29 -0.32
C GLU A 866 29.55 -23.44 0.80
N TYR A 867 29.74 -22.12 0.79
CA TYR A 867 29.09 -21.23 1.76
C TYR A 867 27.57 -21.32 1.66
N LEU A 868 27.01 -21.25 0.44
CA LEU A 868 25.57 -21.37 0.21
C LEU A 868 24.99 -22.75 0.57
N LYS A 869 25.80 -23.81 0.52
CA LYS A 869 25.38 -25.16 0.93
C LYS A 869 25.37 -25.36 2.44
N SER A 870 26.09 -24.54 3.20
CA SER A 870 26.11 -24.63 4.66
C SER A 870 24.76 -24.24 5.28
N ASP A 871 24.38 -24.91 6.36
CA ASP A 871 23.20 -24.56 7.16
C ASP A 871 23.57 -23.65 8.36
N GLU A 872 24.86 -23.39 8.56
CA GLU A 872 25.35 -22.45 9.56
C GLU A 872 25.10 -21.01 9.09
N VAL A 873 24.32 -20.24 9.87
CA VAL A 873 23.92 -18.85 9.58
C VAL A 873 25.13 -17.98 9.25
N GLU A 874 26.16 -18.06 10.07
CA GLU A 874 27.41 -17.30 9.95
C GLU A 874 28.20 -17.62 8.66
N ILE A 875 27.95 -18.78 8.06
CA ILE A 875 28.62 -19.23 6.84
C ILE A 875 27.78 -18.86 5.62
N PHE A 876 26.50 -19.25 5.56
CA PHE A 876 25.71 -19.01 4.35
C PHE A 876 25.34 -17.54 4.14
N LEU A 877 25.20 -16.75 5.20
CA LEU A 877 24.96 -15.30 5.09
C LEU A 877 26.15 -14.55 4.48
N LYS A 878 27.33 -15.16 4.34
CA LYS A 878 28.45 -14.60 3.56
C LYS A 878 28.15 -14.55 2.06
N SER A 879 27.19 -15.32 1.58
CA SER A 879 26.90 -15.46 0.15
C SER A 879 25.41 -15.40 -0.20
N PHE A 880 24.52 -15.37 0.80
CA PHE A 880 23.07 -15.24 0.63
C PHE A 880 22.60 -13.83 0.98
N SER A 881 21.88 -13.15 0.08
CA SER A 881 21.42 -11.77 0.28
C SER A 881 20.07 -11.69 0.99
N LEU A 882 20.02 -11.04 2.17
CA LEU A 882 18.75 -10.71 2.83
C LEU A 882 18.05 -9.47 2.25
N LYS A 883 18.68 -8.81 1.27
CA LYS A 883 18.08 -7.70 0.52
C LYS A 883 17.20 -8.19 -0.62
N THR A 884 17.74 -9.07 -1.48
CA THR A 884 17.11 -9.43 -2.76
C THR A 884 16.57 -10.86 -2.79
N GLU A 885 17.16 -11.77 -2.02
CA GLU A 885 16.82 -13.19 -2.04
C GLU A 885 16.06 -13.64 -0.80
N PHE A 886 15.78 -12.77 0.18
CA PHE A 886 14.94 -13.09 1.33
C PHE A 886 13.53 -12.51 1.19
N ASP A 887 12.50 -13.33 1.45
CA ASP A 887 11.10 -12.88 1.49
C ASP A 887 10.76 -12.27 2.85
N LYS A 888 10.63 -10.95 2.87
CA LYS A 888 10.36 -10.16 4.07
C LYS A 888 8.90 -10.19 4.52
N ALA A 889 7.98 -10.75 3.73
CA ALA A 889 6.56 -10.82 4.10
C ALA A 889 6.33 -11.61 5.40
N LEU A 890 7.19 -12.58 5.71
CA LEU A 890 7.07 -13.41 6.91
C LEU A 890 7.37 -12.67 8.21
N ILE A 891 8.23 -11.65 8.14
CA ILE A 891 8.62 -10.81 9.28
C ILE A 891 7.89 -9.46 9.30
N SER A 892 7.05 -9.15 8.31
CA SER A 892 6.32 -7.88 8.25
C SER A 892 5.33 -7.72 9.41
N LYS A 893 4.81 -8.84 9.95
CA LYS A 893 3.95 -8.86 11.14
C LYS A 893 4.61 -8.24 12.38
N PHE A 894 5.95 -8.24 12.45
CA PHE A 894 6.71 -7.66 13.56
C PHE A 894 7.01 -6.16 13.38
N GLN A 895 6.59 -5.55 12.27
CA GLN A 895 6.75 -4.12 11.98
C GLN A 895 8.19 -3.61 12.17
N LEU A 896 9.18 -4.42 11.79
CA LEU A 896 10.59 -4.09 11.94
C LEU A 896 10.99 -2.93 11.02
N THR A 897 11.41 -1.81 11.60
CA THR A 897 11.98 -0.68 10.86
C THR A 897 13.50 -0.79 10.80
N THR A 898 14.10 -0.32 9.70
CA THR A 898 15.55 -0.28 9.53
C THR A 898 16.24 0.52 10.63
N GLU A 899 15.61 1.61 11.10
CA GLU A 899 16.15 2.43 12.19
C GLU A 899 16.31 1.62 13.47
N LYS A 900 15.27 0.85 13.84
CA LYS A 900 15.27 0.03 15.06
C LYS A 900 16.28 -1.13 15.00
N LEU A 901 16.45 -1.73 13.81
CA LEU A 901 17.44 -2.80 13.59
C LEU A 901 18.88 -2.28 13.51
N SER A 902 19.09 -1.01 13.15
CA SER A 902 20.42 -0.40 13.09
C SER A 902 20.89 0.20 14.43
N SER A 903 20.00 0.27 15.43
CA SER A 903 20.28 0.87 16.75
C SER A 903 20.62 -0.14 17.84
N THR A 904 20.67 -1.42 17.52
CA THR A 904 21.01 -2.52 18.43
C THR A 904 22.52 -2.54 18.73
N ASP A 905 22.87 -3.03 19.91
CA ASP A 905 24.26 -3.22 20.35
C ASP A 905 24.95 -4.31 19.54
N TRP A 906 24.23 -5.38 19.17
CA TRP A 906 24.77 -6.41 18.27
C TRP A 906 25.20 -5.83 16.93
N PHE A 907 24.36 -4.98 16.32
CA PHE A 907 24.68 -4.34 15.04
C PHE A 907 25.90 -3.44 15.20
N ARG A 908 25.91 -2.57 16.21
CA ARG A 908 27.05 -1.69 16.51
C ARG A 908 28.35 -2.47 16.68
N LYS A 909 28.35 -3.52 17.50
CA LYS A 909 29.52 -4.36 17.79
C LYS A 909 30.07 -5.03 16.53
N LYS A 910 29.19 -5.47 15.62
CA LYS A 910 29.61 -6.04 14.34
C LYS A 910 30.27 -5.00 13.44
N ILE A 911 29.77 -3.77 13.41
CA ILE A 911 30.42 -2.69 12.67
C ILE A 911 31.76 -2.29 13.33
N GLU A 912 31.83 -2.22 14.65
CA GLU A 912 33.08 -1.98 15.40
C GLU A 912 34.16 -3.00 15.03
N GLN A 913 33.80 -4.29 14.95
CA GLN A 913 34.72 -5.36 14.53
C GLN A 913 35.27 -5.15 13.12
N ILE A 914 34.46 -4.62 12.21
CA ILE A 914 34.87 -4.36 10.81
C ILE A 914 35.79 -3.14 10.72
N LEU A 915 35.61 -2.15 11.59
CA LEU A 915 36.44 -0.94 11.65
C LEU A 915 37.75 -1.12 12.44
N THR A 916 37.86 -2.20 13.21
CA THR A 916 39.05 -2.53 14.03
C THR A 916 40.00 -3.42 13.22
N PHE A 917 41.32 -3.24 13.40
CA PHE A 917 42.37 -3.93 12.63
C PHE A 917 43.26 -4.86 13.45
#